data_AF-A0A496TNS2-F1
#
_entry.id   AF-A0A496TNS2-F1
#
_cell.length_a   1.000
_cell.length_b   1.000
_cell.length_c   1.000
_cell.angle_alpha   90.00
_cell.angle_beta   90.00
_cell.angle_gamma   90.00
#
_symmetry.space_group_name_H-M   'P 1'
#
loop_
_entity.id
_entity.type
_entity.pdbx_description
1 polymer ?
#
loop_
_entity_poly.entity_id
_entity_poly.type
_entity_poly.pdbx_seq_one_letter_code
_entity_poly.pdbx_strand_id
1 'polypeptide(L)'
;MKKKVIPLIVTLIFLLTSGLFSQVDLSVQKAVESITIDDIKAELSFLASDYLEGRETASRGLEIAAEYISSLYRIWGLKPAGDKSYQRIGRKRVARDTYYQFVDMIEYTPGDVNYIKVFVKDRDSGAEIVHKFDINTDFSVYFSENSQVKAPVVFAGYGLKKPGLDFNEYEGVNVRGKIIVVFSGIPGGSDTSSVVFKKFKNIYKSYTTYQQIRETYKEEGVLAVLRMNPPLNKFPSPARNWAKNVIFYKPDWYEGDKPLPPSRRFKLVDAPYESDVPIFTISDRLAEVLFKYSGYCPVKAQKKIDSEGVPASIELDNVRVEFKTSVKTKIMRTYNVVGYIEGSDPVLKNELVVIGAHYDHLGKRGGYIWNGADDNASGTVGVMEIAKAFSLMDRKPKRSVLFACWTGEEKGLLGSKFFTEHPFFPIRNIVLNLNMDMIGRNSMDKEENKNRVFCTVSKQAPELKEMVQRNNKGIGLDVRVREANITRGGSDHVPFALKKVPVIYFACGGHKDYHKPSDTVDKINFEKMQKIVRLAFLNAWEIANRESRLKWDESKVKKPEKEVKVKTKLPPPSREPLQRVGDARADQLYARGFEKLPLKQKMLAFYLYLAGLPGRDIFTDQNHKYALKIRDILEGIYTHPDGIDPDVYEKIKIYTHRFWLNCCQYRLGQKDKFVPDCTYEEFLRAAKIAQKNGANFKLNGQTLEERLNILKPYIFDKNFEPSVCSKNPPSGEDILIYSANNFYEGVTLEEVNRWAKAGLEKHPLNSKVIKENGKIVEKVYRAGDPEKGIPPGMYAKELNISIKYLSKALKFAEPEQKEVIKALIKYFKTGDPKDFDDYNIKWVQNDPIVDFILGFIEVYMDARGQKGSFESLVYFKDQDAAKFFQKIAELAPYFEKKAPWLDKYKKTEFKNPPISNNILVIHGAGDAGPGTPAGINLPNAQWIREKYGSKNVMLANVMGGSYKAIPVKPLKEPTDYMKEFYHPEHIEFLKTLDGNVGYTVVTLHEIIGHGSGKVSEKLTGDPADYLGEYYSTLEEARANLMAYWNLYDPVLKELGAVYSDKAADAVYWAIARNTLLTYTRYRGVDTIEEDHQRASFLVQNYLWKKCGAITVERINGKLYAKPVSIEKMREGIGELLAEIMRIKAEGDYEAAKSLVQTYGIYLDKELHKEMLARYDDYRKKQAEKKKEKAPKNPIKHFGISMPVLRPVYNSKGEIIDIKIEYWKDFAREQLYYSSYLWNIY
;
A
#
# COMPACT_ATOMS: atom_id res chain seq x y z
N MET A 1 -56.01 13.66 71.13
CA MET A 1 -56.79 12.61 70.43
C MET A 1 -56.08 12.24 69.12
N LYS A 2 -55.20 11.25 69.17
CA LYS A 2 -54.36 10.76 68.06
C LYS A 2 -54.82 9.35 67.73
N LYS A 3 -55.64 9.13 66.69
CA LYS A 3 -55.90 7.76 66.15
C LYS A 3 -56.61 7.64 64.78
N LYS A 4 -56.71 8.69 63.96
CA LYS A 4 -57.35 8.58 62.61
C LYS A 4 -56.58 9.12 61.40
N VAL A 5 -55.36 9.66 61.56
CA VAL A 5 -54.66 10.32 60.43
C VAL A 5 -53.62 9.40 59.75
N ILE A 6 -53.16 8.34 60.40
CA ILE A 6 -52.09 7.47 59.87
C ILE A 6 -52.56 6.51 58.75
N PRO A 7 -53.77 5.89 58.80
CA PRO A 7 -54.18 4.96 57.73
C PRO A 7 -54.42 5.64 56.38
N LEU A 8 -54.85 6.91 56.39
CA LEU A 8 -55.13 7.67 55.16
C LEU A 8 -53.84 8.06 54.43
N ILE A 9 -52.78 8.41 55.18
CA ILE A 9 -51.48 8.77 54.59
C ILE A 9 -50.75 7.53 54.06
N VAL A 10 -50.83 6.39 54.75
CA VAL A 10 -50.19 5.15 54.25
C VAL A 10 -50.92 4.59 53.02
N THR A 11 -52.25 4.71 52.94
CA THR A 11 -52.99 4.27 51.75
C THR A 11 -52.79 5.21 50.56
N LEU A 12 -52.67 6.53 50.79
CA LEU A 12 -52.34 7.50 49.75
C LEU A 12 -50.89 7.35 49.24
N ILE A 13 -49.94 7.04 50.13
CA ILE A 13 -48.55 6.74 49.76
C ILE A 13 -48.43 5.39 49.05
N PHE A 14 -49.22 4.37 49.42
CA PHE A 14 -49.25 3.10 48.69
C PHE A 14 -49.88 3.24 47.29
N LEU A 15 -50.95 4.04 47.14
CA LEU A 15 -51.56 4.34 45.84
C LEU A 15 -50.66 5.25 44.96
N LEU A 16 -49.90 6.18 45.56
CA LEU A 16 -48.92 7.01 44.85
C LEU A 16 -47.64 6.23 44.49
N THR A 17 -47.23 5.24 45.27
CA THR A 17 -46.04 4.41 44.97
C THR A 17 -46.34 3.22 44.06
N SER A 18 -47.58 2.71 44.02
CA SER A 18 -48.00 1.73 43.00
C SER A 18 -48.23 2.35 41.62
N GLY A 19 -48.40 3.68 41.53
CA GLY A 19 -48.50 4.40 40.26
C GLY A 19 -47.14 4.72 39.59
N LEU A 20 -46.03 4.58 40.33
CA LEU A 20 -44.69 5.01 39.89
C LEU A 20 -43.81 3.88 39.32
N PHE A 21 -44.26 2.63 39.38
CA PHE A 21 -43.49 1.46 38.92
C PHE A 21 -44.15 0.63 37.80
N SER A 22 -45.22 1.14 37.17
CA SER A 22 -45.85 0.50 36.01
C SER A 22 -46.10 1.44 34.82
N GLN A 23 -45.45 2.61 34.77
CA GLN A 23 -45.34 3.32 33.50
C GLN A 23 -44.25 2.60 32.68
N VAL A 24 -44.68 1.68 31.80
CA VAL A 24 -43.97 1.51 30.53
C VAL A 24 -43.71 2.93 30.03
N ASP A 25 -42.45 3.28 29.80
CA ASP A 25 -42.06 4.61 29.32
C ASP A 25 -42.99 4.96 28.14
N LEU A 26 -43.93 5.90 28.34
CA LEU A 26 -45.00 6.17 27.35
C LEU A 26 -44.41 6.51 25.98
N SER A 27 -43.19 7.06 25.94
CA SER A 27 -42.43 7.34 24.73
C SER A 27 -42.05 6.05 23.98
N VAL A 28 -41.60 5.02 24.70
CA VAL A 28 -41.26 3.70 24.14
C VAL A 28 -42.50 3.00 23.62
N GLN A 29 -43.62 3.07 24.36
CA GLN A 29 -44.88 2.49 23.93
C GLN A 29 -45.38 3.15 22.63
N LYS A 30 -45.39 4.49 22.57
CA LYS A 30 -45.74 5.23 21.35
C LYS A 30 -44.87 4.85 20.16
N ALA A 31 -43.57 4.67 20.36
CA ALA A 31 -42.64 4.28 19.30
C ALA A 31 -42.87 2.83 18.82
N VAL A 32 -43.23 1.91 19.71
CA VAL A 32 -43.65 0.54 19.33
C VAL A 32 -44.97 0.57 18.54
N GLU A 33 -45.92 1.41 18.98
CA GLU A 33 -47.23 1.56 18.35
C GLU A 33 -47.13 2.23 16.97
N SER A 34 -46.15 3.11 16.74
CA SER A 34 -45.93 3.76 15.44
C SER A 34 -45.42 2.83 14.34
N ILE A 35 -44.96 1.63 14.69
CA ILE A 35 -44.61 0.58 13.72
C ILE A 35 -45.90 -0.11 13.31
N THR A 36 -46.48 0.30 12.17
CA THR A 36 -47.80 -0.16 11.73
C THR A 36 -47.71 -1.13 10.56
N ILE A 37 -48.74 -1.98 10.40
CA ILE A 37 -48.81 -2.89 9.25
C ILE A 37 -48.96 -2.11 7.94
N ASP A 38 -49.67 -0.99 7.95
CA ASP A 38 -49.96 -0.22 6.74
C ASP A 38 -48.70 0.49 6.21
N ASP A 39 -47.88 1.05 7.10
CA ASP A 39 -46.58 1.61 6.74
C ASP A 39 -45.66 0.54 6.15
N ILE A 40 -45.51 -0.60 6.86
CA ILE A 40 -44.72 -1.74 6.39
C ILE A 40 -45.20 -2.19 5.00
N LYS A 41 -46.52 -2.33 4.79
CA LYS A 41 -47.09 -2.71 3.49
C LYS A 41 -46.75 -1.71 2.41
N ALA A 42 -46.88 -0.42 2.67
CA ALA A 42 -46.64 0.63 1.68
C ALA A 42 -45.16 0.67 1.26
N GLU A 43 -44.25 0.69 2.23
CA GLU A 43 -42.80 0.72 1.98
C GLU A 43 -42.32 -0.54 1.27
N LEU A 44 -42.80 -1.71 1.71
CA LEU A 44 -42.45 -2.99 1.11
C LEU A 44 -42.97 -3.11 -0.33
N SER A 45 -44.20 -2.65 -0.58
CA SER A 45 -44.81 -2.65 -1.91
C SER A 45 -44.01 -1.80 -2.90
N PHE A 46 -43.50 -0.65 -2.46
CA PHE A 46 -42.63 0.17 -3.30
C PHE A 46 -41.27 -0.49 -3.51
N LEU A 47 -40.59 -0.87 -2.43
CA LEU A 47 -39.24 -1.43 -2.49
C LEU A 47 -39.20 -2.70 -3.35
N ALA A 48 -40.22 -3.55 -3.28
CA ALA A 48 -40.35 -4.77 -4.07
C ALA A 48 -41.18 -4.59 -5.35
N SER A 49 -41.41 -3.37 -5.84
CA SER A 49 -42.13 -3.16 -7.11
C SER A 49 -41.23 -3.37 -8.34
N ASP A 50 -41.87 -3.64 -9.48
CA ASP A 50 -41.19 -3.79 -10.77
C ASP A 50 -40.44 -2.51 -11.21
N TYR A 51 -40.85 -1.35 -10.71
CA TYR A 51 -40.18 -0.06 -10.97
C TYR A 51 -38.73 -0.04 -10.49
N LEU A 52 -38.41 -0.84 -9.47
CA LEU A 52 -37.07 -0.93 -8.89
C LEU A 52 -36.27 -2.07 -9.52
N GLU A 53 -36.78 -2.70 -10.59
CA GLU A 53 -36.04 -3.63 -11.45
C GLU A 53 -35.29 -4.75 -10.68
N GLY A 54 -35.79 -5.12 -9.50
CA GLY A 54 -35.19 -6.12 -8.60
C GLY A 54 -33.90 -5.69 -7.89
N ARG A 55 -33.59 -4.38 -7.85
CA ARG A 55 -32.53 -3.75 -7.04
C ARG A 55 -31.17 -4.44 -7.12
N GLU A 56 -30.71 -4.84 -8.32
CA GLU A 56 -29.37 -5.45 -8.43
C GLU A 56 -28.27 -4.47 -8.03
N THR A 57 -27.21 -4.96 -7.39
CA THR A 57 -26.03 -4.18 -7.04
C THR A 57 -25.52 -3.33 -8.22
N ALA A 58 -25.34 -2.02 -8.00
CA ALA A 58 -24.96 -1.05 -9.03
C ALA A 58 -25.90 -1.09 -10.26
N SER A 59 -27.21 -1.11 -10.02
CA SER A 59 -28.28 -0.93 -11.01
C SER A 59 -29.08 0.34 -10.74
N ARG A 60 -29.82 0.80 -11.75
CA ARG A 60 -30.77 1.92 -11.63
C ARG A 60 -31.80 1.68 -10.53
N GLY A 61 -32.35 0.47 -10.47
CA GLY A 61 -33.35 0.11 -9.47
C GLY A 61 -32.86 0.23 -8.03
N LEU A 62 -31.60 -0.12 -7.80
CA LEU A 62 -30.94 0.08 -6.51
C LEU A 62 -30.76 1.56 -6.18
N GLU A 63 -30.34 2.38 -7.15
CA GLU A 63 -30.20 3.83 -6.96
C GLU A 63 -31.54 4.49 -6.57
N ILE A 64 -32.64 4.08 -7.22
CA ILE A 64 -34.00 4.55 -6.87
C ILE A 64 -34.37 4.15 -5.44
N ALA A 65 -34.11 2.90 -5.06
CA ALA A 65 -34.35 2.43 -3.69
C ALA A 65 -33.55 3.25 -2.67
N ALA A 66 -32.29 3.56 -2.97
CA ALA A 66 -31.44 4.32 -2.08
C ALA A 66 -31.87 5.79 -1.92
N GLU A 67 -32.33 6.44 -2.99
CA GLU A 67 -32.94 7.77 -2.95
C GLU A 67 -34.25 7.77 -2.14
N TYR A 68 -35.06 6.72 -2.26
CA TYR A 68 -36.27 6.54 -1.46
C TYR A 68 -35.96 6.42 0.03
N ILE A 69 -35.05 5.52 0.41
CA ILE A 69 -34.61 5.33 1.80
C ILE A 69 -34.04 6.64 2.37
N SER A 70 -33.14 7.31 1.63
CA SER A 70 -32.49 8.54 2.11
C SER A 70 -33.47 9.71 2.25
N SER A 71 -34.51 9.75 1.41
CA SER A 71 -35.59 10.74 1.50
C SER A 71 -36.42 10.55 2.75
N LEU A 72 -36.72 9.30 3.12
CA LEU A 72 -37.44 8.99 4.37
C LEU A 72 -36.58 9.29 5.60
N TYR A 73 -35.29 8.94 5.60
CA TYR A 73 -34.36 9.34 6.66
C TYR A 73 -34.33 10.87 6.85
N ARG A 74 -34.38 11.63 5.74
CA ARG A 74 -34.45 13.09 5.80
C ARG A 74 -35.77 13.60 6.37
N ILE A 75 -36.90 13.01 5.98
CA ILE A 75 -38.23 13.36 6.50
C ILE A 75 -38.29 13.12 8.00
N TRP A 76 -37.71 12.01 8.48
CA TRP A 76 -37.62 11.66 9.89
C TRP A 76 -36.52 12.42 10.65
N GLY A 77 -35.83 13.36 10.01
CA GLY A 77 -34.86 14.23 10.67
C GLY A 77 -33.60 13.51 11.17
N LEU A 78 -33.28 12.33 10.62
CA LEU A 78 -32.00 11.67 10.91
C LEU A 78 -30.85 12.57 10.46
N LYS A 79 -29.69 12.41 11.11
CA LYS A 79 -28.46 13.04 10.63
C LYS A 79 -27.83 12.14 9.58
N PRO A 80 -27.33 12.69 8.45
CA PRO A 80 -26.58 11.89 7.49
C PRO A 80 -25.29 11.33 8.11
N ALA A 81 -24.97 10.06 7.85
CA ALA A 81 -23.79 9.36 8.35
C ALA A 81 -22.88 8.82 7.24
N GLY A 82 -23.12 9.23 5.99
CA GLY A 82 -22.38 8.82 4.81
C GLY A 82 -21.23 9.77 4.49
N ASP A 83 -20.73 9.65 3.27
CA ASP A 83 -19.67 10.50 2.76
C ASP A 83 -20.17 11.91 2.47
N LYS A 84 -19.22 12.84 2.33
CA LYS A 84 -19.52 14.19 1.89
C LYS A 84 -19.67 14.22 0.38
N SER A 85 -20.82 14.70 -0.09
CA SER A 85 -20.97 15.12 -1.49
C SER A 85 -20.61 16.60 -1.61
N TYR A 86 -20.17 16.99 -2.80
CA TYR A 86 -19.82 18.37 -3.04
C TYR A 86 -20.62 18.90 -4.22
N GLN A 87 -21.59 19.76 -3.93
CA GLN A 87 -22.41 20.38 -4.95
C GLN A 87 -21.85 21.76 -5.31
N ARG A 88 -21.90 22.07 -6.61
CA ARG A 88 -21.51 23.38 -7.12
C ARG A 88 -22.73 24.28 -7.09
N ILE A 89 -22.72 25.32 -6.25
CA ILE A 89 -23.72 26.38 -6.23
C ILE A 89 -23.02 27.64 -6.73
N GLY A 90 -23.27 27.99 -8.00
CA GLY A 90 -22.53 29.04 -8.72
C GLY A 90 -21.04 28.71 -8.90
N ARG A 91 -20.15 29.58 -8.42
CA ARG A 91 -18.68 29.36 -8.44
C ARG A 91 -18.14 28.65 -7.19
N LYS A 92 -18.99 28.30 -6.23
CA LYS A 92 -18.60 27.80 -4.89
C LYS A 92 -18.93 26.31 -4.76
N ARG A 93 -18.00 25.53 -4.21
CA ARG A 93 -18.18 24.11 -3.93
C ARG A 93 -18.57 23.95 -2.46
N VAL A 94 -19.81 23.52 -2.20
CA VAL A 94 -20.34 23.36 -0.84
C VAL A 94 -20.33 21.87 -0.51
N ALA A 95 -19.62 21.50 0.56
CA ALA A 95 -19.68 20.15 1.10
C ALA A 95 -21.02 19.96 1.82
N ARG A 96 -21.71 18.85 1.53
CA ARG A 96 -22.94 18.44 2.21
C ARG A 96 -22.76 17.01 2.70
N ASP A 97 -23.02 16.80 3.97
CA ASP A 97 -23.12 15.45 4.53
C ASP A 97 -24.25 14.72 3.80
N THR A 98 -23.99 13.49 3.38
CA THR A 98 -24.98 12.67 2.68
C THR A 98 -25.32 11.43 3.47
N TYR A 99 -26.43 10.81 3.08
CA TYR A 99 -26.77 9.48 3.58
C TYR A 99 -26.01 8.39 2.83
N TYR A 100 -25.11 8.71 1.91
CA TYR A 100 -24.48 7.74 1.02
C TYR A 100 -23.02 7.53 1.41
N GLN A 101 -22.70 6.33 1.89
CA GLN A 101 -21.30 5.89 1.96
C GLN A 101 -20.98 5.21 0.64
N PHE A 102 -20.14 5.83 -0.20
CA PHE A 102 -19.79 5.34 -1.53
C PHE A 102 -18.92 4.09 -1.43
N VAL A 103 -19.29 3.06 -2.17
CA VAL A 103 -18.60 1.77 -2.25
C VAL A 103 -18.16 1.54 -3.68
N ASP A 104 -16.84 1.60 -3.89
CA ASP A 104 -16.23 1.32 -5.19
C ASP A 104 -15.98 -0.19 -5.37
N MET A 105 -16.51 -0.73 -6.46
CA MET A 105 -16.46 -2.16 -6.79
C MET A 105 -15.88 -2.37 -8.20
N ILE A 106 -15.30 -3.53 -8.43
CA ILE A 106 -14.89 -4.01 -9.74
C ILE A 106 -15.89 -5.08 -10.16
N GLU A 107 -16.70 -4.75 -11.16
CA GLU A 107 -17.43 -5.74 -11.93
C GLU A 107 -16.46 -6.52 -12.80
N TYR A 108 -16.60 -7.85 -12.86
CA TYR A 108 -15.75 -8.69 -13.70
C TYR A 108 -16.53 -9.78 -14.44
N THR A 109 -16.10 -10.06 -15.67
CA THR A 109 -16.61 -11.14 -16.50
C THR A 109 -15.45 -11.92 -17.11
N PRO A 110 -15.65 -13.19 -17.52
CA PRO A 110 -14.63 -13.91 -18.30
C PRO A 110 -14.28 -13.13 -19.57
N GLY A 111 -12.98 -12.96 -19.83
CA GLY A 111 -12.42 -12.37 -21.03
C GLY A 111 -12.31 -13.36 -22.18
N ASP A 112 -11.63 -12.96 -23.26
CA ASP A 112 -11.69 -13.69 -24.54
C ASP A 112 -10.77 -14.92 -24.59
N VAL A 113 -9.89 -15.11 -23.59
CA VAL A 113 -8.87 -16.17 -23.61
C VAL A 113 -9.01 -17.04 -22.37
N ASN A 114 -9.76 -18.13 -22.51
CA ASN A 114 -9.91 -19.15 -21.48
C ASN A 114 -9.76 -20.55 -22.08
N TYR A 115 -8.77 -21.32 -21.63
CA TYR A 115 -8.58 -22.69 -22.08
C TYR A 115 -8.04 -23.58 -20.95
N ILE A 116 -8.27 -24.90 -21.09
CA ILE A 116 -7.57 -25.94 -20.34
C ILE A 116 -6.83 -26.82 -21.36
N LYS A 117 -5.57 -27.14 -21.10
CA LYS A 117 -4.82 -28.18 -21.80
C LYS A 117 -4.41 -29.25 -20.82
N VAL A 118 -4.63 -30.50 -21.19
CA VAL A 118 -4.14 -31.67 -20.43
C VAL A 118 -2.97 -32.25 -21.20
N PHE A 119 -1.82 -32.28 -20.55
CA PHE A 119 -0.59 -32.91 -21.04
C PHE A 119 -0.50 -34.28 -20.40
N VAL A 120 -0.38 -35.29 -21.25
CA VAL A 120 -0.33 -36.69 -20.85
C VAL A 120 0.95 -37.29 -21.39
N LYS A 121 1.69 -38.02 -20.56
CA LYS A 121 2.78 -38.88 -21.03
C LYS A 121 2.25 -40.29 -21.25
N ASP A 122 2.26 -40.73 -22.51
CA ASP A 122 1.87 -42.10 -22.88
C ASP A 122 2.84 -43.12 -22.23
N ARG A 123 2.29 -44.18 -21.63
CA ARG A 123 3.10 -45.14 -20.85
C ARG A 123 3.90 -46.09 -21.73
N ASP A 124 3.41 -46.36 -22.95
CA ASP A 124 4.00 -47.37 -23.84
C ASP A 124 5.04 -46.74 -24.78
N SER A 125 4.76 -45.55 -25.32
CA SER A 125 5.62 -44.83 -26.27
C SER A 125 6.47 -43.71 -25.63
N GLY A 126 6.12 -43.26 -24.42
CA GLY A 126 6.77 -42.13 -23.76
C GLY A 126 6.45 -40.75 -24.37
N ALA A 127 5.66 -40.69 -25.44
CA ALA A 127 5.29 -39.46 -26.13
C ALA A 127 4.35 -38.57 -25.28
N GLU A 128 4.51 -37.25 -25.37
CA GLU A 128 3.61 -36.29 -24.71
C GLU A 128 2.44 -35.96 -25.65
N ILE A 129 1.22 -36.33 -25.25
CA ILE A 129 -0.03 -36.03 -25.95
C ILE A 129 -0.67 -34.80 -25.28
N VAL A 130 -1.09 -33.81 -26.09
CA VAL A 130 -1.72 -32.58 -25.59
C VAL A 130 -3.18 -32.53 -26.04
N HIS A 131 -4.09 -32.64 -25.07
CA HIS A 131 -5.52 -32.44 -25.28
C HIS A 131 -5.91 -31.00 -24.95
N LYS A 132 -6.68 -30.35 -25.83
CA LYS A 132 -7.18 -28.98 -25.65
C LYS A 132 -8.68 -28.98 -25.35
N PHE A 133 -9.09 -28.09 -24.47
CA PHE A 133 -10.45 -27.94 -23.97
C PHE A 133 -10.83 -26.46 -23.91
N ASP A 134 -12.08 -26.18 -24.27
CA ASP A 134 -12.60 -24.81 -24.41
C ASP A 134 -13.67 -24.47 -23.38
N ILE A 135 -13.72 -23.20 -22.98
CA ILE A 135 -14.72 -22.68 -22.04
C ILE A 135 -16.13 -22.77 -22.63
N ASN A 136 -17.11 -23.10 -21.80
CA ASN A 136 -18.51 -23.33 -22.15
C ASN A 136 -18.76 -24.50 -23.12
N THR A 137 -17.73 -25.29 -23.43
CA THR A 137 -17.86 -26.59 -24.10
C THR A 137 -17.43 -27.70 -23.15
N ASP A 138 -16.24 -27.55 -22.57
CA ASP A 138 -15.59 -28.57 -21.75
C ASP A 138 -15.42 -28.20 -20.29
N PHE A 139 -15.47 -26.90 -19.97
CA PHE A 139 -15.45 -26.43 -18.60
C PHE A 139 -16.14 -25.06 -18.45
N SER A 140 -16.56 -24.74 -17.22
CA SER A 140 -16.88 -23.39 -16.76
C SER A 140 -15.98 -23.02 -15.60
N VAL A 141 -15.74 -21.73 -15.35
CA VAL A 141 -14.84 -21.29 -14.27
C VAL A 141 -15.36 -20.06 -13.53
N TYR A 142 -15.11 -20.04 -12.21
CA TYR A 142 -15.31 -18.88 -11.34
C TYR A 142 -13.96 -18.30 -10.95
N PHE A 143 -13.71 -17.04 -11.34
CA PHE A 143 -12.44 -16.34 -11.12
C PHE A 143 -12.62 -14.84 -11.34
N SER A 144 -11.79 -14.04 -10.67
CA SER A 144 -11.83 -12.57 -10.73
C SER A 144 -10.57 -11.94 -11.31
N GLU A 145 -9.61 -12.75 -11.79
CA GLU A 145 -8.27 -12.30 -12.20
C GLU A 145 -7.68 -13.14 -13.34
N ASN A 146 -6.78 -12.55 -14.11
CA ASN A 146 -6.01 -13.27 -15.12
C ASN A 146 -5.09 -14.28 -14.43
N SER A 147 -5.11 -15.53 -14.87
CA SER A 147 -4.22 -16.57 -14.33
C SER A 147 -3.76 -17.50 -15.43
N GLN A 148 -2.51 -17.94 -15.34
CA GLN A 148 -1.97 -18.99 -16.21
C GLN A 148 -1.07 -19.88 -15.37
N VAL A 149 -1.44 -21.14 -15.27
CA VAL A 149 -0.73 -22.14 -14.45
C VAL A 149 -0.64 -23.43 -15.25
N LYS A 150 0.55 -24.04 -15.26
CA LYS A 150 0.78 -25.43 -15.64
C LYS A 150 1.33 -26.18 -14.44
N ALA A 151 0.63 -27.22 -13.99
CA ALA A 151 1.01 -27.96 -12.78
C ALA A 151 0.60 -29.44 -12.82
N PRO A 152 1.24 -30.30 -12.00
CA PRO A 152 0.80 -31.68 -11.77
C PRO A 152 -0.61 -31.74 -11.18
N VAL A 153 -1.25 -32.90 -11.33
CA VAL A 153 -2.63 -33.12 -10.92
C VAL A 153 -2.73 -34.14 -9.79
N VAL A 154 -3.56 -33.86 -8.78
CA VAL A 154 -3.91 -34.82 -7.72
C VAL A 154 -5.40 -35.05 -7.74
N PHE A 155 -5.84 -36.30 -7.75
CA PHE A 155 -7.23 -36.61 -7.47
C PHE A 155 -7.43 -36.66 -5.94
N ALA A 156 -8.33 -35.83 -5.42
CA ALA A 156 -8.52 -35.64 -3.98
C ALA A 156 -9.94 -36.00 -3.52
N GLY A 157 -10.54 -37.04 -4.12
CA GLY A 157 -11.89 -37.49 -3.74
C GLY A 157 -12.93 -36.36 -3.85
N TYR A 158 -13.67 -36.07 -2.79
CA TYR A 158 -14.60 -34.94 -2.67
C TYR A 158 -13.94 -33.62 -2.19
N GLY A 159 -12.63 -33.62 -1.93
CA GLY A 159 -11.85 -32.47 -1.49
C GLY A 159 -12.13 -32.04 -0.05
N LEU A 160 -12.53 -32.97 0.82
CA LEU A 160 -12.96 -32.69 2.19
C LEU A 160 -11.82 -32.87 3.21
N LYS A 161 -11.73 -31.91 4.13
CA LYS A 161 -10.93 -32.00 5.36
C LYS A 161 -11.79 -31.57 6.54
N LYS A 162 -12.24 -32.53 7.36
CA LYS A 162 -13.17 -32.23 8.47
C LYS A 162 -12.72 -32.90 9.78
N PRO A 163 -12.05 -32.14 10.69
CA PRO A 163 -11.56 -32.67 11.96
C PRO A 163 -12.64 -33.32 12.85
N GLY A 164 -13.90 -32.89 12.75
CA GLY A 164 -15.02 -33.46 13.52
C GLY A 164 -15.65 -34.72 12.94
N LEU A 165 -15.19 -35.21 11.78
CA LEU A 165 -15.68 -36.44 11.14
C LEU A 165 -14.58 -37.49 10.94
N ASP A 166 -13.36 -37.18 11.40
CA ASP A 166 -12.14 -37.97 11.19
C ASP A 166 -11.99 -38.39 9.71
N PHE A 167 -12.09 -37.40 8.82
CA PHE A 167 -12.05 -37.60 7.38
C PHE A 167 -11.23 -36.51 6.70
N ASN A 168 -10.12 -36.91 6.09
CA ASN A 168 -9.17 -36.02 5.44
C ASN A 168 -8.72 -36.61 4.10
N GLU A 169 -9.27 -36.10 3.00
CA GLU A 169 -8.90 -36.57 1.65
C GLU A 169 -7.57 -36.01 1.16
N TYR A 170 -6.89 -35.20 1.96
CA TYR A 170 -5.53 -34.74 1.68
C TYR A 170 -4.47 -35.57 2.41
N GLU A 171 -4.88 -36.53 3.23
CA GLU A 171 -3.95 -37.41 3.94
C GLU A 171 -3.26 -38.37 2.96
N GLY A 172 -1.94 -38.48 3.05
CA GLY A 172 -1.14 -39.34 2.17
C GLY A 172 -0.89 -38.80 0.75
N VAL A 173 -1.39 -37.60 0.40
CA VAL A 173 -1.14 -36.97 -0.92
C VAL A 173 -0.67 -35.52 -0.78
N ASN A 174 0.28 -35.08 -1.60
CA ASN A 174 0.74 -33.69 -1.58
C ASN A 174 -0.03 -32.85 -2.60
N VAL A 175 -0.91 -31.96 -2.14
CA VAL A 175 -1.71 -31.07 -3.01
C VAL A 175 -1.14 -29.65 -3.16
N ARG A 176 -0.11 -29.28 -2.38
CA ARG A 176 0.46 -27.93 -2.38
C ARG A 176 1.18 -27.65 -3.70
N GLY A 177 0.81 -26.55 -4.36
CA GLY A 177 1.38 -26.20 -5.66
C GLY A 177 0.89 -27.07 -6.81
N LYS A 178 -0.19 -27.83 -6.62
CA LYS A 178 -0.79 -28.70 -7.64
C LYS A 178 -2.21 -28.27 -7.97
N ILE A 179 -2.71 -28.78 -9.09
CA ILE A 179 -4.13 -28.68 -9.47
C ILE A 179 -4.81 -29.93 -8.91
N ILE A 180 -5.92 -29.78 -8.20
CA ILE A 180 -6.65 -30.94 -7.70
C ILE A 180 -7.86 -31.24 -8.57
N VAL A 181 -8.18 -32.52 -8.73
CA VAL A 181 -9.43 -32.99 -9.32
C VAL A 181 -10.29 -33.51 -8.17
N VAL A 182 -11.54 -33.05 -8.09
CA VAL A 182 -12.47 -33.45 -7.04
C VAL A 182 -13.83 -33.80 -7.61
N PHE A 183 -14.50 -34.74 -6.97
CA PHE A 183 -15.91 -35.03 -7.15
C PHE A 183 -16.77 -33.87 -6.65
N SER A 184 -17.85 -33.61 -7.38
CA SER A 184 -18.94 -32.76 -6.90
C SER A 184 -19.89 -33.54 -5.98
N GLY A 185 -20.46 -32.87 -4.97
CA GLY A 185 -21.40 -33.49 -4.04
C GLY A 185 -20.72 -33.98 -2.75
N ILE A 186 -21.24 -35.05 -2.16
CA ILE A 186 -20.76 -35.63 -0.89
C ILE A 186 -20.50 -37.13 -1.02
N PRO A 187 -19.61 -37.67 -0.16
CA PRO A 187 -19.51 -39.10 0.06
C PRO A 187 -20.87 -39.73 0.37
N GLY A 188 -21.19 -40.81 -0.33
CA GLY A 188 -22.45 -41.57 -0.20
C GLY A 188 -23.64 -40.94 -0.93
N GLY A 189 -23.45 -39.85 -1.69
CA GLY A 189 -24.54 -39.15 -2.40
C GLY A 189 -25.31 -40.00 -3.43
N SER A 190 -24.75 -41.13 -3.83
CA SER A 190 -25.35 -42.11 -4.74
C SER A 190 -26.37 -43.05 -4.05
N ASP A 191 -26.29 -43.22 -2.73
CA ASP A 191 -27.23 -43.98 -1.89
C ASP A 191 -27.53 -43.21 -0.60
N THR A 192 -28.68 -42.52 -0.59
CA THR A 192 -29.11 -41.68 0.54
C THR A 192 -29.47 -42.47 1.80
N SER A 193 -29.57 -43.80 1.71
CA SER A 193 -29.82 -44.69 2.85
C SER A 193 -28.55 -45.09 3.60
N SER A 194 -27.37 -44.96 2.95
CA SER A 194 -26.08 -45.41 3.46
C SER A 194 -25.64 -44.70 4.76
N VAL A 195 -24.84 -45.39 5.58
CA VAL A 195 -24.25 -44.85 6.81
C VAL A 195 -23.32 -43.69 6.48
N VAL A 196 -22.56 -43.80 5.38
CA VAL A 196 -21.69 -42.74 4.87
C VAL A 196 -22.51 -41.51 4.50
N PHE A 197 -23.56 -41.63 3.68
CA PHE A 197 -24.41 -40.47 3.38
C PHE A 197 -24.98 -39.84 4.65
N LYS A 198 -25.50 -40.64 5.60
CA LYS A 198 -26.01 -40.12 6.87
C LYS A 198 -24.95 -39.36 7.69
N LYS A 199 -23.68 -39.79 7.63
CA LYS A 199 -22.51 -39.11 8.24
C LYS A 199 -22.18 -37.79 7.54
N PHE A 200 -22.21 -37.73 6.20
CA PHE A 200 -21.76 -36.59 5.39
C PHE A 200 -22.88 -35.63 4.91
N LYS A 201 -24.18 -36.00 5.01
CA LYS A 201 -25.35 -35.24 4.49
C LYS A 201 -25.49 -33.81 5.00
N ASN A 202 -24.85 -33.48 6.13
CA ASN A 202 -24.92 -32.15 6.73
C ASN A 202 -23.77 -31.23 6.29
N ILE A 203 -22.81 -31.71 5.50
CA ILE A 203 -21.65 -30.90 5.11
C ILE A 203 -22.10 -29.74 4.23
N TYR A 204 -22.80 -29.96 3.12
CA TYR A 204 -23.17 -28.85 2.22
C TYR A 204 -24.50 -28.15 2.54
N LYS A 205 -25.02 -28.28 3.77
CA LYS A 205 -26.30 -27.67 4.16
C LYS A 205 -26.26 -26.14 4.30
N SER A 206 -25.10 -25.50 4.20
CA SER A 206 -24.98 -24.06 4.32
C SER A 206 -23.88 -23.47 3.44
N TYR A 207 -24.09 -22.23 2.98
CA TYR A 207 -23.08 -21.41 2.28
C TYR A 207 -21.75 -21.36 3.04
N THR A 208 -21.81 -21.40 4.37
CA THR A 208 -20.67 -21.50 5.28
C THR A 208 -19.73 -22.66 4.96
N THR A 209 -20.25 -23.85 4.65
CA THR A 209 -19.39 -25.01 4.40
C THR A 209 -18.73 -24.95 3.02
N TYR A 210 -19.40 -24.37 2.03
CA TYR A 210 -18.77 -24.11 0.73
C TYR A 210 -17.58 -23.15 0.86
N GLN A 211 -17.71 -22.11 1.68
CA GLN A 211 -16.61 -21.20 1.96
C GLN A 211 -15.47 -21.90 2.72
N GLN A 212 -15.78 -22.75 3.71
CA GLN A 212 -14.77 -23.55 4.41
C GLN A 212 -13.95 -24.42 3.47
N ILE A 213 -14.59 -25.09 2.51
CA ILE A 213 -13.91 -25.93 1.54
C ILE A 213 -12.98 -25.08 0.65
N ARG A 214 -13.42 -23.90 0.23
CA ARG A 214 -12.57 -22.95 -0.52
C ARG A 214 -11.37 -22.47 0.28
N GLU A 215 -11.57 -22.22 1.57
CA GLU A 215 -10.52 -21.81 2.49
C GLU A 215 -9.51 -22.94 2.70
N THR A 216 -9.98 -24.19 2.84
CA THR A 216 -9.11 -25.37 2.84
C THR A 216 -8.26 -25.44 1.57
N TYR A 217 -8.83 -25.21 0.38
CA TYR A 217 -8.01 -25.17 -0.85
C TYR A 217 -6.90 -24.10 -0.77
N LYS A 218 -7.18 -22.92 -0.20
CA LYS A 218 -6.18 -21.86 0.00
C LYS A 218 -5.12 -22.28 1.02
N GLU A 219 -5.51 -22.83 2.17
CA GLU A 219 -4.63 -23.28 3.25
C GLU A 219 -3.67 -24.39 2.78
N GLU A 220 -4.21 -25.37 2.05
CA GLU A 220 -3.45 -26.48 1.47
C GLU A 220 -2.55 -26.03 0.31
N GLY A 221 -2.73 -24.81 -0.20
CA GLY A 221 -1.90 -24.23 -1.26
C GLY A 221 -2.23 -24.79 -2.66
N VAL A 222 -3.47 -25.16 -2.90
CA VAL A 222 -3.99 -25.64 -4.19
C VAL A 222 -3.96 -24.51 -5.22
N LEU A 223 -3.48 -24.80 -6.44
CA LEU A 223 -3.37 -23.79 -7.51
C LEU A 223 -4.67 -23.60 -8.29
N ALA A 224 -5.45 -24.68 -8.47
CA ALA A 224 -6.80 -24.67 -9.03
C ALA A 224 -7.51 -25.98 -8.71
N VAL A 225 -8.84 -25.97 -8.83
CA VAL A 225 -9.71 -27.13 -8.60
C VAL A 225 -10.44 -27.47 -9.88
N LEU A 226 -10.31 -28.70 -10.36
CA LEU A 226 -11.10 -29.28 -11.44
C LEU A 226 -12.20 -30.16 -10.83
N ARG A 227 -13.40 -29.61 -10.72
CA ARG A 227 -14.56 -30.28 -10.15
C ARG A 227 -15.32 -31.06 -11.22
N MET A 228 -15.42 -32.37 -11.06
CA MET A 228 -16.09 -33.28 -11.98
C MET A 228 -17.36 -33.90 -11.39
N ASN A 229 -18.21 -34.45 -12.27
CA ASN A 229 -19.33 -35.28 -11.84
C ASN A 229 -18.82 -36.63 -11.29
N PRO A 230 -19.33 -37.13 -10.15
CA PRO A 230 -19.02 -38.49 -9.71
C PRO A 230 -19.58 -39.50 -10.73
N PRO A 231 -18.78 -40.47 -11.21
CA PRO A 231 -19.18 -41.33 -12.32
C PRO A 231 -20.34 -42.30 -12.00
N LEU A 232 -20.65 -42.56 -10.73
CA LEU A 232 -21.77 -43.41 -10.29
C LEU A 232 -23.03 -42.63 -9.94
N ASN A 233 -23.00 -41.30 -9.99
CA ASN A 233 -24.19 -40.51 -9.71
C ASN A 233 -25.16 -40.59 -10.88
N LYS A 234 -26.44 -40.84 -10.56
CA LYS A 234 -27.55 -40.81 -11.52
C LYS A 234 -28.04 -39.39 -11.84
N PHE A 235 -27.48 -38.37 -11.20
CA PHE A 235 -27.83 -36.97 -11.42
C PHE A 235 -27.16 -36.42 -12.68
N PRO A 236 -27.80 -35.48 -13.39
CA PRO A 236 -27.21 -34.87 -14.57
C PRO A 236 -25.87 -34.19 -14.22
N SER A 237 -24.87 -34.36 -15.10
CA SER A 237 -23.56 -33.71 -14.93
C SER A 237 -23.74 -32.20 -14.69
N PRO A 238 -23.01 -31.59 -13.74
CA PRO A 238 -22.99 -30.14 -13.57
C PRO A 238 -22.59 -29.37 -14.83
N ALA A 239 -21.93 -30.06 -15.79
CA ALA A 239 -21.64 -29.54 -17.12
C ALA A 239 -22.90 -29.20 -17.94
N ARG A 240 -24.01 -29.86 -17.64
CA ARG A 240 -25.31 -29.63 -18.29
C ARG A 240 -25.85 -28.23 -18.06
N ASN A 241 -25.37 -27.44 -17.10
CA ASN A 241 -25.95 -26.11 -16.85
C ASN A 241 -25.22 -24.96 -17.56
N TRP A 242 -24.10 -25.23 -18.26
CA TRP A 242 -23.29 -24.20 -18.90
C TRP A 242 -22.74 -24.58 -20.28
N ALA A 243 -22.82 -25.85 -20.68
CA ALA A 243 -22.34 -26.27 -22.00
C ALA A 243 -23.23 -25.69 -23.13
N LYS A 244 -22.61 -25.16 -24.19
CA LYS A 244 -23.29 -24.49 -25.33
C LYS A 244 -24.35 -25.35 -26.03
N ASN A 245 -24.29 -26.67 -25.91
CA ASN A 245 -25.16 -27.63 -26.62
C ASN A 245 -26.19 -28.30 -25.71
N VAL A 246 -26.55 -27.67 -24.58
CA VAL A 246 -27.50 -28.25 -23.63
C VAL A 246 -28.94 -28.00 -24.10
N ILE A 247 -29.77 -29.05 -24.07
CA ILE A 247 -31.24 -28.92 -24.03
C ILE A 247 -31.60 -28.20 -22.73
N PHE A 248 -31.91 -26.91 -22.85
CA PHE A 248 -32.32 -26.05 -21.75
C PHE A 248 -33.50 -26.69 -21.01
N TYR A 249 -33.26 -27.18 -19.78
CA TYR A 249 -34.34 -27.67 -18.93
C TYR A 249 -34.99 -26.45 -18.30
N LYS A 250 -36.11 -26.05 -18.89
CA LYS A 250 -36.94 -24.92 -18.49
C LYS A 250 -37.48 -25.15 -17.08
N PRO A 251 -37.04 -24.40 -16.05
CA PRO A 251 -37.68 -24.47 -14.74
C PRO A 251 -39.16 -24.09 -14.86
N ASP A 252 -40.03 -24.70 -14.07
CA ASP A 252 -41.49 -24.47 -14.14
C ASP A 252 -41.91 -22.99 -13.95
N TRP A 253 -41.03 -22.17 -13.37
CA TRP A 253 -41.24 -20.73 -13.14
C TRP A 253 -40.65 -19.81 -14.24
N TYR A 254 -39.91 -20.36 -15.20
CA TYR A 254 -39.22 -19.58 -16.24
C TYR A 254 -39.80 -19.89 -17.61
N GLU A 255 -40.48 -18.93 -18.24
CA GLU A 255 -41.20 -19.14 -19.50
C GLU A 255 -40.33 -18.89 -20.74
N GLY A 256 -39.06 -18.49 -20.59
CA GLY A 256 -38.14 -18.32 -21.71
C GLY A 256 -37.69 -19.65 -22.31
N ASP A 257 -37.38 -19.65 -23.61
CA ASP A 257 -36.89 -20.83 -24.34
C ASP A 257 -35.35 -20.86 -24.45
N LYS A 258 -34.66 -19.98 -23.73
CA LYS A 258 -33.19 -19.87 -23.67
C LYS A 258 -32.72 -19.82 -22.21
N PRO A 259 -31.52 -20.29 -21.88
CA PRO A 259 -30.96 -20.15 -20.53
C PRO A 259 -30.90 -18.70 -20.05
N LEU A 260 -31.17 -18.49 -18.76
CA LEU A 260 -30.99 -17.19 -18.11
C LEU A 260 -29.52 -16.73 -18.23
N PRO A 261 -29.27 -15.45 -18.54
CA PRO A 261 -27.93 -14.92 -18.54
C PRO A 261 -27.32 -14.97 -17.12
N PRO A 262 -26.00 -15.18 -17.00
CA PRO A 262 -25.33 -15.27 -15.71
C PRO A 262 -25.43 -13.96 -14.93
N SER A 263 -25.41 -14.06 -13.60
CA SER A 263 -25.38 -12.88 -12.72
C SER A 263 -24.12 -12.05 -12.88
N ARG A 264 -24.26 -10.73 -12.77
CA ARG A 264 -23.12 -9.81 -12.66
C ARG A 264 -22.31 -10.15 -11.41
N ARG A 265 -20.99 -10.06 -11.51
CA ARG A 265 -20.04 -10.42 -10.44
C ARG A 265 -19.23 -9.21 -10.04
N PHE A 266 -19.03 -9.01 -8.74
CA PHE A 266 -18.34 -7.85 -8.18
C PHE A 266 -17.30 -8.27 -7.15
N LYS A 267 -16.31 -7.41 -6.92
CA LYS A 267 -15.41 -7.41 -5.76
C LYS A 267 -15.15 -5.96 -5.32
N LEU A 268 -14.77 -5.72 -4.07
CA LEU A 268 -14.32 -4.37 -3.65
C LEU A 268 -13.01 -4.00 -4.36
N VAL A 269 -12.82 -2.71 -4.67
CA VAL A 269 -11.58 -2.19 -5.28
C VAL A 269 -10.38 -2.42 -4.36
N ASP A 270 -10.55 -2.22 -3.06
CA ASP A 270 -9.49 -2.28 -2.04
C ASP A 270 -9.44 -3.61 -1.29
N ALA A 271 -10.18 -4.64 -1.72
CA ALA A 271 -10.03 -5.97 -1.14
C ALA A 271 -8.55 -6.38 -1.26
N PRO A 272 -7.91 -6.89 -0.18
CA PRO A 272 -6.56 -7.41 -0.28
C PRO A 272 -6.50 -8.41 -1.44
N TYR A 273 -5.40 -8.43 -2.19
CA TYR A 273 -5.15 -9.39 -3.28
C TYR A 273 -5.15 -10.83 -2.73
N GLU A 274 -6.33 -11.35 -2.45
CA GLU A 274 -6.61 -12.74 -2.20
C GLU A 274 -7.04 -13.32 -3.52
N SER A 275 -6.08 -13.89 -4.25
CA SER A 275 -6.39 -14.70 -5.42
C SER A 275 -7.30 -15.84 -4.97
N ASP A 276 -8.57 -15.78 -5.36
CA ASP A 276 -9.46 -16.93 -5.22
C ASP A 276 -8.89 -18.09 -6.04
N VAL A 277 -8.77 -19.28 -5.43
CA VAL A 277 -8.36 -20.50 -6.12
C VAL A 277 -9.36 -20.74 -7.26
N PRO A 278 -8.93 -20.73 -8.54
CA PRO A 278 -9.85 -20.94 -9.65
C PRO A 278 -10.51 -22.31 -9.55
N ILE A 279 -11.84 -22.34 -9.54
CA ILE A 279 -12.63 -23.57 -9.54
C ILE A 279 -13.26 -23.74 -10.92
N PHE A 280 -12.77 -24.73 -11.65
CA PHE A 280 -13.29 -25.18 -12.92
C PHE A 280 -14.31 -26.29 -12.66
N THR A 281 -15.53 -26.16 -13.17
CA THR A 281 -16.41 -27.33 -13.33
C THR A 281 -16.13 -27.92 -14.70
N ILE A 282 -15.75 -29.19 -14.77
CA ILE A 282 -15.28 -29.83 -16.00
C ILE A 282 -16.30 -30.84 -16.54
N SER A 283 -16.27 -31.06 -17.85
CA SER A 283 -17.08 -32.06 -18.57
C SER A 283 -16.56 -33.49 -18.35
N ASP A 284 -17.42 -34.47 -18.63
CA ASP A 284 -17.06 -35.88 -18.54
C ASP A 284 -15.94 -36.25 -19.54
N ARG A 285 -15.92 -35.61 -20.72
CA ARG A 285 -14.84 -35.74 -21.72
C ARG A 285 -13.47 -35.32 -21.17
N LEU A 286 -13.43 -34.18 -20.47
CA LEU A 286 -12.19 -33.69 -19.85
C LEU A 286 -11.76 -34.62 -18.71
N ALA A 287 -12.71 -35.04 -17.88
CA ALA A 287 -12.44 -36.00 -16.81
C ALA A 287 -11.92 -37.34 -17.35
N GLU A 288 -12.51 -37.88 -18.42
CA GLU A 288 -12.07 -39.13 -19.04
C GLU A 288 -10.60 -39.06 -19.49
N VAL A 289 -10.19 -37.94 -20.10
CA VAL A 289 -8.79 -37.72 -20.49
C VAL A 289 -7.86 -37.67 -19.27
N LEU A 290 -8.28 -37.06 -18.15
CA LEU A 290 -7.48 -37.03 -16.93
C LEU A 290 -7.24 -38.44 -16.36
N PHE A 291 -8.26 -39.31 -16.36
CA PHE A 291 -8.16 -40.62 -15.72
C PHE A 291 -7.66 -41.74 -16.63
N LYS A 292 -8.07 -41.77 -17.91
CA LYS A 292 -7.71 -42.83 -18.87
C LYS A 292 -6.20 -43.10 -18.88
N TYR A 293 -5.40 -42.05 -18.92
CA TYR A 293 -3.94 -42.16 -19.02
C TYR A 293 -3.23 -42.21 -17.66
N SER A 294 -3.93 -41.89 -16.57
CA SER A 294 -3.39 -42.09 -15.22
C SER A 294 -3.42 -43.56 -14.80
N GLY A 295 -4.21 -44.41 -15.47
CA GLY A 295 -4.49 -45.78 -15.06
C GLY A 295 -5.34 -45.90 -13.79
N TYR A 296 -5.76 -44.78 -13.20
CA TYR A 296 -6.62 -44.74 -12.02
C TYR A 296 -8.10 -44.75 -12.42
N CYS A 297 -8.89 -45.59 -11.74
CA CYS A 297 -10.31 -45.75 -12.05
C CYS A 297 -11.17 -44.92 -11.07
N PRO A 298 -11.73 -43.77 -11.49
CA PRO A 298 -12.53 -42.91 -10.61
C PRO A 298 -13.81 -43.59 -10.13
N VAL A 299 -14.34 -44.57 -10.88
CA VAL A 299 -15.48 -45.40 -10.46
C VAL A 299 -15.14 -46.22 -9.21
N LYS A 300 -13.98 -46.90 -9.19
CA LYS A 300 -13.53 -47.67 -8.03
C LYS A 300 -13.27 -46.76 -6.83
N ALA A 301 -12.66 -45.59 -7.07
CA ALA A 301 -12.41 -44.58 -6.04
C ALA A 301 -13.72 -44.09 -5.41
N GLN A 302 -14.73 -43.77 -6.24
CA GLN A 302 -16.03 -43.35 -5.74
C GLN A 302 -16.70 -44.46 -4.93
N LYS A 303 -16.72 -45.73 -5.39
CA LYS A 303 -17.32 -46.83 -4.61
C LYS A 303 -16.69 -46.93 -3.21
N LYS A 304 -15.36 -46.87 -3.13
CA LYS A 304 -14.64 -46.94 -1.87
C LYS A 304 -15.02 -45.79 -0.93
N ILE A 305 -15.01 -44.56 -1.43
CA ILE A 305 -15.37 -43.38 -0.63
C ILE A 305 -16.84 -43.42 -0.20
N ASP A 306 -17.76 -43.76 -1.13
CA ASP A 306 -19.21 -43.71 -0.91
C ASP A 306 -19.74 -44.84 0.00
N SER A 307 -19.12 -46.03 -0.04
CA SER A 307 -19.59 -47.18 0.75
C SER A 307 -18.83 -47.37 2.06
N GLU A 308 -17.52 -47.15 2.07
CA GLU A 308 -16.66 -47.41 3.24
C GLU A 308 -16.31 -46.13 4.01
N GLY A 309 -16.45 -44.95 3.40
CA GLY A 309 -16.07 -43.68 4.03
C GLY A 309 -14.56 -43.52 4.18
N VAL A 310 -13.78 -44.19 3.33
CA VAL A 310 -12.31 -44.17 3.33
C VAL A 310 -11.80 -43.30 2.17
N PRO A 311 -10.90 -42.34 2.40
CA PRO A 311 -10.28 -41.55 1.34
C PRO A 311 -9.62 -42.41 0.25
N ALA A 312 -9.75 -41.97 -1.00
CA ALA A 312 -9.17 -42.65 -2.17
C ALA A 312 -8.41 -41.66 -3.06
N SER A 313 -7.69 -40.75 -2.43
CA SER A 313 -6.90 -39.71 -3.11
C SER A 313 -5.59 -40.26 -3.63
N ILE A 314 -5.13 -39.77 -4.79
CA ILE A 314 -3.90 -40.23 -5.44
C ILE A 314 -3.32 -39.14 -6.35
N GLU A 315 -1.99 -39.15 -6.52
CA GLU A 315 -1.31 -38.33 -7.51
C GLU A 315 -1.49 -38.92 -8.92
N LEU A 316 -1.78 -38.08 -9.91
CA LEU A 316 -1.89 -38.50 -11.31
C LEU A 316 -0.56 -38.25 -12.01
N ASP A 317 0.44 -39.10 -11.73
CA ASP A 317 1.86 -38.86 -12.04
C ASP A 317 2.19 -38.60 -13.53
N ASN A 318 1.34 -39.06 -14.44
CA ASN A 318 1.51 -38.87 -15.89
C ASN A 318 0.69 -37.72 -16.48
N VAL A 319 0.03 -36.92 -15.63
CA VAL A 319 -0.92 -35.90 -16.05
C VAL A 319 -0.52 -34.53 -15.51
N ARG A 320 -0.39 -33.55 -16.41
CA ARG A 320 -0.25 -32.13 -16.06
C ARG A 320 -1.37 -31.34 -16.70
N VAL A 321 -1.89 -30.37 -15.98
CA VAL A 321 -2.91 -29.45 -16.51
C VAL A 321 -2.29 -28.07 -16.64
N GLU A 322 -2.43 -27.48 -17.82
CA GLU A 322 -2.29 -26.04 -18.03
C GLU A 322 -3.68 -25.43 -18.13
N PHE A 323 -3.92 -24.32 -17.45
CA PHE A 323 -5.05 -23.47 -17.77
C PHE A 323 -4.58 -22.05 -17.99
N LYS A 324 -5.36 -21.32 -18.79
CA LYS A 324 -5.29 -19.87 -18.88
C LYS A 324 -6.68 -19.31 -18.69
N THR A 325 -6.81 -18.29 -17.85
CA THR A 325 -8.02 -17.52 -17.67
C THR A 325 -7.74 -16.05 -17.88
N SER A 326 -8.68 -15.32 -18.50
CA SER A 326 -8.63 -13.87 -18.59
C SER A 326 -9.95 -13.25 -18.12
N VAL A 327 -9.90 -12.06 -17.53
CA VAL A 327 -11.08 -11.30 -17.09
C VAL A 327 -11.17 -9.96 -17.81
N LYS A 328 -12.41 -9.53 -18.09
CA LYS A 328 -12.74 -8.13 -18.37
C LYS A 328 -13.23 -7.51 -17.08
N THR A 329 -12.77 -6.30 -16.78
CA THR A 329 -13.10 -5.60 -15.52
C THR A 329 -13.65 -4.21 -15.79
N LYS A 330 -14.63 -3.80 -15.00
CA LYS A 330 -15.22 -2.45 -15.03
C LYS A 330 -15.36 -1.94 -13.61
N ILE A 331 -14.88 -0.73 -13.33
CA ILE A 331 -15.14 -0.09 -12.04
C ILE A 331 -16.59 0.39 -12.02
N MET A 332 -17.30 0.04 -10.97
CA MET A 332 -18.70 0.39 -10.72
C MET A 332 -18.77 0.99 -9.31
N ARG A 333 -19.47 2.12 -9.18
CA ARG A 333 -19.74 2.74 -7.87
C ARG A 333 -21.17 2.46 -7.46
N THR A 334 -21.36 2.08 -6.21
CA THR A 334 -22.66 1.98 -5.53
C THR A 334 -22.51 2.61 -4.13
N TYR A 335 -23.49 2.49 -3.25
CA TYR A 335 -23.42 3.12 -1.93
C TYR A 335 -24.26 2.39 -0.87
N ASN A 336 -23.77 2.39 0.37
CA ASN A 336 -24.62 2.09 1.53
C ASN A 336 -25.46 3.33 1.85
N VAL A 337 -26.68 3.15 2.35
CA VAL A 337 -27.54 4.25 2.82
C VAL A 337 -27.53 4.28 4.35
N VAL A 338 -26.93 5.30 4.93
CA VAL A 338 -26.62 5.41 6.36
C VAL A 338 -27.10 6.74 6.94
N GLY A 339 -27.97 6.66 7.95
CA GLY A 339 -28.44 7.80 8.75
C GLY A 339 -28.41 7.47 10.23
N TYR A 340 -28.24 8.45 11.11
CA TYR A 340 -28.16 8.19 12.55
C TYR A 340 -28.91 9.22 13.39
N ILE A 341 -29.32 8.79 14.58
CA ILE A 341 -29.82 9.64 15.65
C ILE A 341 -28.71 9.76 16.69
N GLU A 342 -28.28 10.99 16.97
CA GLU A 342 -27.28 11.28 17.99
C GLU A 342 -27.83 11.03 19.39
N GLY A 343 -27.04 10.37 20.23
CA GLY A 343 -27.40 10.09 21.61
C GLY A 343 -27.50 11.35 22.48
N SER A 344 -28.34 11.29 23.52
CA SER A 344 -28.55 12.38 24.48
C SER A 344 -27.48 12.48 25.56
N ASP A 345 -26.79 11.38 25.85
CA ASP A 345 -25.81 11.33 26.93
C ASP A 345 -24.46 11.93 26.49
N PRO A 346 -23.84 12.83 27.27
CA PRO A 346 -22.60 13.51 26.86
C PRO A 346 -21.43 12.58 26.52
N VAL A 347 -21.38 11.39 27.15
CA VAL A 347 -20.30 10.42 26.99
C VAL A 347 -20.76 9.29 26.05
N LEU A 348 -21.90 8.67 26.36
CA LEU A 348 -22.38 7.48 25.65
C LEU A 348 -22.80 7.78 24.22
N LYS A 349 -23.10 9.03 23.84
CA LYS A 349 -23.37 9.39 22.44
C LYS A 349 -22.21 9.08 21.48
N ASN A 350 -20.99 8.89 22.00
CA ASN A 350 -19.81 8.48 21.22
C ASN A 350 -19.72 6.96 21.01
N GLU A 351 -20.67 6.19 21.54
CA GLU A 351 -20.89 4.77 21.27
C GLU A 351 -22.06 4.60 20.30
N LEU A 352 -22.02 3.53 19.50
CA LEU A 352 -22.94 3.33 18.40
C LEU A 352 -23.63 1.97 18.46
N VAL A 353 -24.97 1.97 18.39
CA VAL A 353 -25.77 0.78 18.03
C VAL A 353 -26.06 0.85 16.54
N VAL A 354 -25.69 -0.19 15.79
CA VAL A 354 -25.95 -0.26 14.35
C VAL A 354 -27.12 -1.19 14.09
N ILE A 355 -28.15 -0.70 13.40
CA ILE A 355 -29.30 -1.47 12.94
C ILE A 355 -29.22 -1.53 11.42
N GLY A 356 -29.22 -2.72 10.83
CA GLY A 356 -29.04 -2.84 9.39
C GLY A 356 -29.68 -4.04 8.70
N ALA A 357 -29.74 -3.95 7.38
CA ALA A 357 -30.22 -4.96 6.44
C ALA A 357 -29.67 -4.60 5.05
N HIS A 358 -29.54 -5.55 4.12
CA HIS A 358 -29.23 -5.18 2.73
C HIS A 358 -30.48 -4.79 1.97
N TYR A 359 -30.30 -3.91 1.00
CA TYR A 359 -31.38 -3.41 0.16
C TYR A 359 -31.21 -3.79 -1.32
N ASP A 360 -30.14 -4.50 -1.68
CA ASP A 360 -29.97 -5.10 -3.00
C ASP A 360 -30.57 -6.51 -3.11
N HIS A 361 -30.93 -6.91 -4.34
CA HIS A 361 -31.34 -8.26 -4.70
C HIS A 361 -30.80 -8.67 -6.10
N LEU A 362 -31.47 -9.57 -6.83
CA LEU A 362 -30.93 -10.22 -8.03
C LEU A 362 -31.19 -9.52 -9.36
N GLY A 363 -32.03 -8.48 -9.41
CA GLY A 363 -32.27 -7.66 -10.60
C GLY A 363 -33.26 -8.24 -11.62
N LYS A 364 -33.15 -7.76 -12.87
CA LYS A 364 -33.96 -8.20 -14.01
C LYS A 364 -33.13 -9.00 -15.02
N ARG A 365 -33.58 -10.20 -15.39
CA ARG A 365 -32.89 -11.07 -16.38
C ARG A 365 -33.87 -11.91 -17.20
N GLY A 366 -33.62 -12.00 -18.51
CA GLY A 366 -34.38 -12.88 -19.40
C GLY A 366 -35.90 -12.65 -19.38
N GLY A 367 -36.34 -11.40 -19.23
CA GLY A 367 -37.76 -11.02 -19.16
C GLY A 367 -38.35 -10.91 -17.75
N TYR A 368 -37.73 -11.54 -16.75
CA TYR A 368 -38.23 -11.59 -15.37
C TYR A 368 -37.55 -10.58 -14.46
N ILE A 369 -38.27 -10.15 -13.42
CA ILE A 369 -37.77 -9.28 -12.35
C ILE A 369 -37.74 -10.10 -11.06
N TRP A 370 -36.63 -10.05 -10.34
CA TRP A 370 -36.50 -10.62 -9.01
C TRP A 370 -36.80 -9.52 -7.99
N ASN A 371 -38.07 -9.40 -7.63
CA ASN A 371 -38.55 -8.31 -6.77
C ASN A 371 -38.01 -8.39 -5.34
N GLY A 372 -37.75 -9.60 -4.81
CA GLY A 372 -37.10 -9.79 -3.51
C GLY A 372 -37.89 -9.16 -2.36
N ALA A 373 -39.18 -9.49 -2.27
CA ALA A 373 -40.05 -8.97 -1.21
C ALA A 373 -39.57 -9.42 0.18
N ASP A 374 -39.25 -10.71 0.35
CA ASP A 374 -38.68 -11.19 1.60
C ASP A 374 -37.17 -10.98 1.64
N ASP A 375 -36.47 -11.19 0.51
CA ASP A 375 -35.01 -11.10 0.38
C ASP A 375 -34.58 -9.92 -0.53
N ASN A 376 -34.28 -8.74 -0.01
CA ASN A 376 -34.42 -8.35 1.39
C ASN A 376 -35.09 -6.98 1.56
N ALA A 377 -36.13 -6.72 0.76
CA ALA A 377 -36.98 -5.56 1.00
C ALA A 377 -37.60 -5.62 2.42
N SER A 378 -37.94 -6.81 2.92
CA SER A 378 -38.49 -6.99 4.27
C SER A 378 -37.54 -6.50 5.38
N GLY A 379 -36.26 -6.89 5.36
CA GLY A 379 -35.27 -6.42 6.33
C GLY A 379 -35.03 -4.91 6.23
N THR A 380 -34.95 -4.40 4.99
CA THR A 380 -34.79 -2.96 4.72
C THR A 380 -35.93 -2.12 5.31
N VAL A 381 -37.18 -2.53 5.08
CA VAL A 381 -38.37 -1.90 5.70
C VAL A 381 -38.30 -1.98 7.22
N GLY A 382 -37.82 -3.10 7.76
CA GLY A 382 -37.57 -3.21 9.20
C GLY A 382 -36.61 -2.15 9.73
N VAL A 383 -35.51 -1.85 9.03
CA VAL A 383 -34.58 -0.78 9.42
C VAL A 383 -35.26 0.59 9.37
N MET A 384 -36.04 0.84 8.32
CA MET A 384 -36.74 2.09 8.08
C MET A 384 -37.81 2.37 9.16
N GLU A 385 -38.64 1.39 9.48
CA GLU A 385 -39.67 1.52 10.52
C GLU A 385 -39.07 1.72 11.91
N ILE A 386 -37.93 1.07 12.22
CA ILE A 386 -37.22 1.32 13.47
C ILE A 386 -36.63 2.75 13.48
N ALA A 387 -36.08 3.23 12.35
CA ALA A 387 -35.60 4.60 12.22
C ALA A 387 -36.71 5.63 12.47
N LYS A 388 -37.88 5.43 11.86
CA LYS A 388 -39.10 6.21 12.09
C LYS A 388 -39.49 6.18 13.58
N ALA A 389 -39.57 5.00 14.18
CA ALA A 389 -39.94 4.84 15.60
C ALA A 389 -39.01 5.63 16.53
N PHE A 390 -37.68 5.53 16.37
CA PHE A 390 -36.73 6.32 17.15
C PHE A 390 -36.86 7.83 16.90
N SER A 391 -37.21 8.25 15.68
CA SER A 391 -37.38 9.68 15.35
C SER A 391 -38.58 10.33 16.03
N LEU A 392 -39.62 9.55 16.34
CA LEU A 392 -40.87 10.01 16.97
C LEU A 392 -40.78 10.05 18.50
N MET A 393 -39.66 9.62 19.09
CA MET A 393 -39.50 9.58 20.54
C MET A 393 -39.23 10.98 21.10
N ASP A 394 -39.95 11.33 22.16
CA ASP A 394 -39.71 12.57 22.92
C ASP A 394 -38.34 12.57 23.61
N ARG A 395 -37.87 11.36 23.97
CA ARG A 395 -36.58 11.12 24.61
C ARG A 395 -35.62 10.41 23.66
N LYS A 396 -34.53 11.08 23.32
CA LYS A 396 -33.42 10.49 22.56
C LYS A 396 -32.72 9.38 23.36
N PRO A 397 -32.20 8.33 22.69
CA PRO A 397 -31.42 7.28 23.36
C PRO A 397 -30.13 7.86 23.97
N LYS A 398 -29.58 7.24 25.03
CA LYS A 398 -28.29 7.69 25.59
C LYS A 398 -27.14 7.55 24.58
N ARG A 399 -27.04 6.39 23.90
CA ARG A 399 -26.08 6.14 22.81
C ARG A 399 -26.61 6.61 21.47
N SER A 400 -25.71 6.86 20.53
CA SER A 400 -26.10 7.10 19.15
C SER A 400 -26.58 5.80 18.49
N VAL A 401 -27.55 5.90 17.59
CA VAL A 401 -28.11 4.75 16.85
C VAL A 401 -28.00 5.02 15.35
N LEU A 402 -27.30 4.15 14.62
CA LEU A 402 -27.11 4.19 13.17
C LEU A 402 -28.08 3.21 12.51
N PHE A 403 -28.75 3.68 11.46
CA PHE A 403 -29.62 2.91 10.58
C PHE A 403 -28.93 2.78 9.23
N ALA A 404 -28.66 1.55 8.81
CA ALA A 404 -27.80 1.27 7.68
C ALA A 404 -28.39 0.23 6.72
N CYS A 405 -28.64 0.65 5.48
CA CYS A 405 -29.04 -0.24 4.40
C CYS A 405 -27.81 -0.57 3.53
N TRP A 406 -27.40 -1.83 3.51
CA TRP A 406 -26.17 -2.30 2.88
C TRP A 406 -26.36 -2.63 1.40
N THR A 407 -25.37 -2.31 0.57
CA THR A 407 -25.34 -2.70 -0.85
C THR A 407 -24.42 -3.91 -1.07
N GLY A 408 -24.72 -4.77 -2.05
CA GLY A 408 -23.82 -5.82 -2.50
C GLY A 408 -23.73 -7.02 -1.56
N GLU A 409 -24.76 -7.29 -0.76
CA GLU A 409 -24.85 -8.51 0.05
C GLU A 409 -24.83 -9.73 -0.85
N GLU A 410 -25.67 -9.70 -1.89
CA GLU A 410 -25.86 -10.72 -2.92
C GLU A 410 -24.61 -11.01 -3.74
N LYS A 411 -23.63 -10.10 -3.65
CA LYS A 411 -22.32 -10.17 -4.32
C LYS A 411 -21.19 -10.53 -3.36
N GLY A 412 -21.50 -10.84 -2.11
CA GLY A 412 -20.56 -11.33 -1.09
C GLY A 412 -20.36 -10.38 0.10
N LEU A 413 -21.43 -9.79 0.63
CA LEU A 413 -21.43 -8.89 1.80
C LEU A 413 -20.60 -7.61 1.57
N LEU A 414 -20.53 -7.12 0.33
CA LEU A 414 -19.54 -6.12 -0.06
C LEU A 414 -19.72 -4.78 0.68
N GLY A 415 -20.96 -4.31 0.86
CA GLY A 415 -21.27 -3.05 1.52
C GLY A 415 -21.03 -3.06 3.02
N SER A 416 -21.45 -4.12 3.73
CA SER A 416 -21.20 -4.26 5.18
C SER A 416 -19.72 -4.51 5.48
N LYS A 417 -19.01 -5.29 4.64
CA LYS A 417 -17.54 -5.40 4.72
C LYS A 417 -16.88 -4.05 4.58
N PHE A 418 -17.24 -3.29 3.54
CA PHE A 418 -16.70 -1.95 3.32
C PHE A 418 -16.96 -1.05 4.53
N PHE A 419 -18.18 -1.04 5.08
CA PHE A 419 -18.49 -0.25 6.27
C PHE A 419 -17.63 -0.63 7.47
N THR A 420 -17.43 -1.94 7.76
CA THR A 420 -16.63 -2.34 8.93
C THR A 420 -15.13 -2.03 8.81
N GLU A 421 -14.61 -1.85 7.60
CA GLU A 421 -13.24 -1.36 7.36
C GLU A 421 -13.16 0.18 7.30
N HIS A 422 -14.25 0.84 6.95
CA HIS A 422 -14.37 2.30 6.86
C HIS A 422 -15.56 2.83 7.69
N PRO A 423 -15.61 2.57 9.00
CA PRO A 423 -16.83 2.81 9.76
C PRO A 423 -16.99 4.30 10.10
N PHE A 424 -18.24 4.76 10.14
CA PHE A 424 -18.60 6.13 10.53
C PHE A 424 -18.08 6.50 11.92
N PHE A 425 -18.16 5.55 12.87
CA PHE A 425 -17.52 5.61 14.18
C PHE A 425 -16.40 4.58 14.25
N PRO A 426 -15.32 4.79 15.03
CA PRO A 426 -14.29 3.77 15.22
C PRO A 426 -14.93 2.41 15.55
N ILE A 427 -14.50 1.32 14.89
CA ILE A 427 -15.14 0.00 15.02
C ILE A 427 -15.30 -0.44 16.49
N ARG A 428 -14.33 -0.09 17.34
CA ARG A 428 -14.32 -0.37 18.79
C ARG A 428 -15.42 0.37 19.59
N ASN A 429 -16.02 1.40 19.01
CA ASN A 429 -17.11 2.19 19.60
C ASN A 429 -18.49 1.65 19.19
N ILE A 430 -18.55 0.69 18.26
CA ILE A 430 -19.79 0.01 17.92
C ILE A 430 -20.06 -1.05 18.98
N VAL A 431 -21.14 -0.88 19.75
CA VAL A 431 -21.45 -1.74 20.91
C VAL A 431 -22.40 -2.89 20.56
N LEU A 432 -23.09 -2.78 19.43
CA LEU A 432 -23.99 -3.80 18.90
C LEU A 432 -24.20 -3.61 17.40
N ASN A 433 -24.26 -4.70 16.66
CA ASN A 433 -24.93 -4.76 15.37
C ASN A 433 -26.22 -5.60 15.49
N LEU A 434 -27.36 -5.02 15.15
CA LEU A 434 -28.64 -5.71 15.01
C LEU A 434 -28.96 -5.78 13.52
N ASN A 435 -28.99 -6.99 12.95
CA ASN A 435 -29.21 -7.20 11.52
C ASN A 435 -30.50 -7.97 11.25
N MET A 436 -31.20 -7.60 10.18
CA MET A 436 -32.45 -8.24 9.73
C MET A 436 -32.35 -8.71 8.30
N ASP A 437 -32.86 -9.91 8.05
CA ASP A 437 -32.77 -10.58 6.75
C ASP A 437 -33.91 -11.59 6.61
N MET A 438 -34.73 -11.48 5.56
CA MET A 438 -35.87 -12.38 5.33
C MET A 438 -36.80 -12.47 6.54
N ILE A 439 -37.42 -11.34 6.92
CA ILE A 439 -38.26 -11.22 8.12
C ILE A 439 -39.77 -11.25 7.84
N GLY A 440 -40.17 -11.36 6.57
CA GLY A 440 -41.56 -11.31 6.11
C GLY A 440 -42.23 -12.69 5.94
N ARG A 441 -41.51 -13.78 5.64
CA ARG A 441 -42.14 -15.07 5.25
C ARG A 441 -41.94 -16.24 6.19
N ASN A 442 -42.84 -17.21 6.13
CA ASN A 442 -42.82 -18.38 7.02
C ASN A 442 -41.77 -19.38 6.53
N SER A 443 -40.91 -19.85 7.44
CA SER A 443 -39.91 -20.86 7.11
C SER A 443 -40.54 -22.09 6.45
N MET A 444 -40.01 -22.48 5.30
CA MET A 444 -40.49 -23.59 4.47
C MET A 444 -41.98 -23.49 4.09
N ASP A 445 -42.55 -22.28 4.13
CA ASP A 445 -43.98 -22.00 3.89
C ASP A 445 -44.95 -22.80 4.80
N LYS A 446 -44.48 -23.20 6.00
CA LYS A 446 -45.31 -23.97 6.94
C LYS A 446 -46.12 -23.07 7.88
N GLU A 447 -47.40 -23.42 8.04
CA GLU A 447 -48.33 -22.72 8.95
C GLU A 447 -47.88 -22.73 10.41
N GLU A 448 -47.22 -23.80 10.87
CA GLU A 448 -46.64 -23.90 12.23
C GLU A 448 -45.58 -22.82 12.51
N ASN A 449 -45.00 -22.22 11.47
CA ASN A 449 -43.99 -21.16 11.56
C ASN A 449 -44.58 -19.75 11.43
N LYS A 450 -45.91 -19.59 11.38
CA LYS A 450 -46.57 -18.28 11.14
C LYS A 450 -46.26 -17.18 12.13
N ASN A 451 -45.80 -17.54 13.32
CA ASN A 451 -45.43 -16.62 14.39
C ASN A 451 -43.97 -16.84 14.85
N ARG A 452 -43.18 -17.60 14.08
CA ARG A 452 -41.81 -18.00 14.44
C ARG A 452 -40.76 -17.12 13.75
N VAL A 453 -39.73 -16.76 14.50
CA VAL A 453 -38.51 -16.12 14.00
C VAL A 453 -37.28 -16.77 14.62
N PHE A 454 -36.20 -16.92 13.85
CA PHE A 454 -34.91 -17.33 14.36
C PHE A 454 -34.10 -16.09 14.73
N CYS A 455 -33.55 -16.08 15.94
CA CYS A 455 -32.72 -14.99 16.44
C CYS A 455 -31.34 -15.55 16.79
N THR A 456 -30.31 -15.24 16.01
CA THR A 456 -28.94 -15.63 16.35
C THR A 456 -28.26 -14.51 17.14
N VAL A 457 -27.65 -14.85 18.28
CA VAL A 457 -26.92 -13.89 19.12
C VAL A 457 -25.48 -14.32 19.34
N SER A 458 -24.57 -13.36 19.52
CA SER A 458 -23.16 -13.65 19.81
C SER A 458 -23.02 -14.43 21.12
N LYS A 459 -22.45 -15.64 21.05
CA LYS A 459 -22.21 -16.51 22.23
C LYS A 459 -21.32 -15.84 23.30
N GLN A 460 -20.46 -14.91 22.88
CA GLN A 460 -19.56 -14.13 23.76
C GLN A 460 -20.29 -13.05 24.57
N ALA A 461 -21.53 -12.72 24.21
CA ALA A 461 -22.37 -11.76 24.93
C ALA A 461 -23.63 -12.48 25.46
N PRO A 462 -23.49 -13.34 26.50
CA PRO A 462 -24.56 -14.25 26.95
C PRO A 462 -25.84 -13.52 27.40
N GLU A 463 -25.70 -12.27 27.86
CA GLU A 463 -26.80 -11.41 28.26
C GLU A 463 -27.84 -11.18 27.14
N LEU A 464 -27.43 -11.27 25.86
CA LEU A 464 -28.30 -11.01 24.72
C LEU A 464 -29.47 -11.99 24.62
N LYS A 465 -29.27 -13.26 24.97
CA LYS A 465 -30.32 -14.28 24.87
C LYS A 465 -31.47 -14.00 25.84
N GLU A 466 -31.12 -13.75 27.09
CA GLU A 466 -32.09 -13.43 28.14
C GLU A 466 -32.79 -12.11 27.86
N MET A 467 -32.06 -11.12 27.33
CA MET A 467 -32.60 -9.84 26.89
C MET A 467 -33.67 -10.01 25.81
N VAL A 468 -33.34 -10.69 24.71
CA VAL A 468 -34.29 -10.94 23.61
C VAL A 468 -35.52 -11.69 24.10
N GLN A 469 -35.34 -12.70 24.97
CA GLN A 469 -36.46 -13.45 25.54
C GLN A 469 -37.34 -12.60 26.47
N ARG A 470 -36.75 -11.71 27.28
CA ARG A 470 -37.49 -10.75 28.12
C ARG A 470 -38.33 -9.81 27.26
N ASN A 471 -37.71 -9.14 26.29
CA ASN A 471 -38.39 -8.16 25.45
C ASN A 471 -39.49 -8.79 24.59
N ASN A 472 -39.35 -10.07 24.26
CA ASN A 472 -40.37 -10.81 23.52
C ASN A 472 -41.64 -11.11 24.34
N LYS A 473 -41.60 -11.10 25.68
CA LYS A 473 -42.80 -11.42 26.51
C LYS A 473 -43.99 -10.52 26.19
N GLY A 474 -43.75 -9.24 25.88
CA GLY A 474 -44.79 -8.28 25.50
C GLY A 474 -45.20 -8.31 24.02
N ILE A 475 -44.44 -9.01 23.17
CA ILE A 475 -44.68 -9.10 21.72
C ILE A 475 -45.38 -10.40 21.34
N GLY A 476 -45.02 -11.50 22.01
CA GLY A 476 -45.64 -12.82 21.81
C GLY A 476 -45.22 -13.53 20.51
N LEU A 477 -43.97 -13.42 20.06
CA LEU A 477 -43.42 -14.24 18.97
C LEU A 477 -42.87 -15.59 19.49
N ASP A 478 -42.90 -16.63 18.66
CA ASP A 478 -42.08 -17.86 18.87
C ASP A 478 -40.64 -17.57 18.44
N VAL A 479 -39.85 -16.95 19.33
CA VAL A 479 -38.45 -16.60 19.05
C VAL A 479 -37.54 -17.77 19.39
N ARG A 480 -36.93 -18.36 18.36
CA ARG A 480 -35.90 -19.40 18.50
C ARG A 480 -34.53 -18.75 18.61
N VAL A 481 -34.13 -18.41 19.84
CA VAL A 481 -32.81 -17.81 20.11
C VAL A 481 -31.71 -18.86 20.06
N ARG A 482 -30.71 -18.64 19.20
CA ARG A 482 -29.51 -19.47 19.07
C ARG A 482 -28.26 -18.67 19.42
N GLU A 483 -27.48 -19.15 20.36
CA GLU A 483 -26.14 -18.61 20.64
C GLU A 483 -25.11 -19.23 19.68
N ALA A 484 -24.35 -18.41 18.97
CA ALA A 484 -23.34 -18.89 18.03
C ALA A 484 -22.05 -18.06 18.09
N ASN A 485 -20.93 -18.69 17.72
CA ASN A 485 -19.72 -17.96 17.35
C ASN A 485 -19.93 -17.51 15.90
N ILE A 486 -20.40 -16.29 15.70
CA ILE A 486 -20.86 -15.79 14.39
C ILE A 486 -19.68 -15.37 13.51
N THR A 487 -18.66 -16.22 13.39
CA THR A 487 -17.42 -15.89 12.70
C THR A 487 -17.40 -16.37 11.24
N ARG A 488 -18.45 -17.06 10.78
CA ARG A 488 -18.52 -17.61 9.42
C ARG A 488 -19.98 -17.71 8.96
N GLY A 489 -20.24 -17.21 7.75
CA GLY A 489 -21.49 -17.29 6.97
C GLY A 489 -22.77 -16.82 7.66
N GLY A 490 -23.61 -16.14 6.89
CA GLY A 490 -24.70 -15.30 7.40
C GLY A 490 -24.57 -13.93 6.78
N SER A 491 -25.69 -13.21 6.72
CA SER A 491 -25.88 -11.88 6.16
C SER A 491 -24.92 -10.81 6.73
N ASP A 492 -25.20 -9.53 6.51
CA ASP A 492 -24.35 -8.38 6.80
C ASP A 492 -23.87 -8.20 8.24
N HIS A 493 -24.31 -9.02 9.18
CA HIS A 493 -23.80 -9.07 10.54
C HIS A 493 -22.43 -9.76 10.68
N VAL A 494 -22.04 -10.61 9.71
CA VAL A 494 -20.79 -11.38 9.79
C VAL A 494 -19.54 -10.49 9.84
N PRO A 495 -19.39 -9.44 9.00
CA PRO A 495 -18.25 -8.52 9.09
C PRO A 495 -18.11 -7.87 10.48
N PHE A 496 -19.23 -7.54 11.15
CA PHE A 496 -19.21 -6.98 12.50
C PHE A 496 -18.73 -8.00 13.54
N ALA A 497 -19.24 -9.23 13.48
CA ALA A 497 -18.81 -10.29 14.38
C ALA A 497 -17.32 -10.64 14.21
N LEU A 498 -16.77 -10.60 12.99
CA LEU A 498 -15.32 -10.76 12.73
C LEU A 498 -14.48 -9.66 13.40
N LYS A 499 -15.04 -8.46 13.55
CA LYS A 499 -14.44 -7.34 14.29
C LYS A 499 -14.75 -7.36 15.80
N LYS A 500 -15.25 -8.49 16.33
CA LYS A 500 -15.63 -8.68 17.74
C LYS A 500 -16.76 -7.75 18.21
N VAL A 501 -17.62 -7.27 17.32
CA VAL A 501 -18.83 -6.54 17.70
C VAL A 501 -19.93 -7.55 18.07
N PRO A 502 -20.63 -7.40 19.20
CA PRO A 502 -21.78 -8.23 19.54
C PRO A 502 -22.89 -8.11 18.48
N VAL A 503 -23.54 -9.21 18.15
CA VAL A 503 -24.56 -9.29 17.09
C VAL A 503 -25.88 -9.84 17.64
N ILE A 504 -26.98 -9.26 17.17
CA ILE A 504 -28.32 -9.87 17.11
C ILE A 504 -28.71 -9.98 15.64
N TYR A 505 -29.12 -11.16 15.19
CA TYR A 505 -29.53 -11.40 13.81
C TYR A 505 -30.91 -12.06 13.76
N PHE A 506 -31.88 -11.40 13.14
CA PHE A 506 -33.23 -11.93 12.93
C PHE A 506 -33.43 -12.43 11.50
N ALA A 507 -33.93 -13.66 11.35
CA ALA A 507 -34.36 -14.23 10.08
C ALA A 507 -35.46 -15.28 10.26
N CYS A 508 -36.34 -15.44 9.27
CA CYS A 508 -37.36 -16.50 9.28
C CYS A 508 -36.93 -17.80 8.58
N GLY A 509 -35.76 -17.81 7.93
CA GLY A 509 -35.24 -18.97 7.19
C GLY A 509 -35.87 -19.12 5.79
N GLY A 510 -35.33 -20.03 4.98
CA GLY A 510 -35.70 -20.14 3.56
C GLY A 510 -37.14 -20.62 3.30
N HIS A 511 -37.66 -20.26 2.13
CA HIS A 511 -38.99 -20.64 1.61
C HIS A 511 -38.89 -21.00 0.12
N LYS A 512 -39.97 -21.54 -0.49
CA LYS A 512 -39.92 -22.08 -1.86
C LYS A 512 -39.66 -21.04 -2.95
N ASP A 513 -39.93 -19.77 -2.65
CA ASP A 513 -39.76 -18.63 -3.55
C ASP A 513 -38.42 -17.90 -3.37
N TYR A 514 -37.55 -18.34 -2.46
CA TYR A 514 -36.25 -17.72 -2.21
C TYR A 514 -35.42 -17.63 -3.51
N HIS A 515 -34.88 -16.43 -3.79
CA HIS A 515 -34.15 -16.10 -5.02
C HIS A 515 -34.94 -16.37 -6.32
N LYS A 516 -36.27 -16.20 -6.31
CA LYS A 516 -37.13 -16.36 -7.49
C LYS A 516 -37.93 -15.08 -7.80
N PRO A 517 -38.36 -14.88 -9.06
CA PRO A 517 -39.30 -13.81 -9.43
C PRO A 517 -40.62 -13.87 -8.64
N SER A 518 -40.97 -15.05 -8.14
CA SER A 518 -42.17 -15.28 -7.36
C SER A 518 -42.04 -14.87 -5.88
N ASP A 519 -40.93 -14.24 -5.46
CA ASP A 519 -40.81 -13.61 -4.15
C ASP A 519 -41.48 -12.23 -4.12
N THR A 520 -42.81 -12.26 -4.00
CA THR A 520 -43.70 -11.12 -4.16
C THR A 520 -44.42 -10.74 -2.86
N VAL A 521 -44.87 -9.48 -2.80
CA VAL A 521 -45.40 -8.84 -1.59
C VAL A 521 -46.68 -9.48 -1.06
N ASP A 522 -47.50 -10.06 -1.94
CA ASP A 522 -48.74 -10.78 -1.58
C ASP A 522 -48.52 -12.01 -0.69
N LYS A 523 -47.27 -12.50 -0.60
CA LYS A 523 -46.90 -13.67 0.20
C LYS A 523 -46.32 -13.32 1.57
N ILE A 524 -46.23 -12.04 1.90
CA ILE A 524 -45.63 -11.55 3.14
C ILE A 524 -46.62 -11.67 4.30
N ASN A 525 -46.14 -12.20 5.42
CA ASN A 525 -46.87 -12.20 6.68
C ASN A 525 -46.57 -10.92 7.45
N PHE A 526 -47.36 -9.88 7.16
CA PHE A 526 -47.16 -8.54 7.73
C PHE A 526 -47.31 -8.48 9.25
N GLU A 527 -48.22 -9.26 9.84
CA GLU A 527 -48.40 -9.29 11.31
C GLU A 527 -47.14 -9.79 12.01
N LYS A 528 -46.56 -10.88 11.51
CA LYS A 528 -45.31 -11.42 12.05
C LYS A 528 -44.16 -10.46 11.82
N MET A 529 -44.06 -9.88 10.62
CA MET A 529 -43.02 -8.90 10.30
C MET A 529 -43.07 -7.70 11.26
N GLN A 530 -44.25 -7.12 11.49
CA GLN A 530 -44.45 -6.04 12.45
C GLN A 530 -43.96 -6.42 13.85
N LYS A 531 -44.33 -7.61 14.34
CA LYS A 531 -43.87 -8.09 15.64
C LYS A 531 -42.34 -8.23 15.72
N ILE A 532 -41.69 -8.69 14.64
CA ILE A 532 -40.23 -8.82 14.58
C ILE A 532 -39.57 -7.44 14.67
N VAL A 533 -40.08 -6.47 13.89
CA VAL A 533 -39.58 -5.09 13.87
C VAL A 533 -39.75 -4.42 15.24
N ARG A 534 -40.90 -4.61 15.89
CA ARG A 534 -41.15 -4.14 17.27
C ARG A 534 -40.18 -4.76 18.28
N LEU A 535 -39.94 -6.07 18.19
CA LEU A 535 -38.95 -6.74 19.05
C LEU A 535 -37.53 -6.23 18.80
N ALA A 536 -37.14 -6.04 17.54
CA ALA A 536 -35.84 -5.47 17.18
C ALA A 536 -35.66 -4.05 17.72
N PHE A 537 -36.68 -3.19 17.63
CA PHE A 537 -36.69 -1.87 18.24
C PHE A 537 -36.45 -1.93 19.76
N LEU A 538 -37.19 -2.77 20.49
CA LEU A 538 -37.05 -2.92 21.94
C LEU A 538 -35.62 -3.36 22.34
N ASN A 539 -35.05 -4.31 21.61
CA ASN A 539 -33.68 -4.77 21.85
C ASN A 539 -32.64 -3.68 21.58
N ALA A 540 -32.79 -2.92 20.49
CA ALA A 540 -31.91 -1.79 20.20
C ALA A 540 -32.05 -0.68 21.24
N TRP A 541 -33.27 -0.35 21.67
CA TRP A 541 -33.56 0.66 22.69
C TRP A 541 -32.94 0.31 24.04
N GLU A 542 -33.08 -0.95 24.50
CA GLU A 542 -32.47 -1.40 25.76
C GLU A 542 -30.95 -1.18 25.71
N ILE A 543 -30.27 -1.68 24.68
CA ILE A 543 -28.82 -1.54 24.51
C ILE A 543 -28.39 -0.07 24.37
N ALA A 544 -29.15 0.76 23.65
CA ALA A 544 -28.84 2.16 23.48
C ALA A 544 -28.92 2.96 24.80
N ASN A 545 -29.58 2.43 25.84
CA ASN A 545 -29.79 3.12 27.12
C ASN A 545 -29.10 2.48 28.34
N ARG A 546 -28.43 1.33 28.19
CA ARG A 546 -27.65 0.72 29.29
C ARG A 546 -26.53 1.65 29.77
N GLU A 547 -26.19 1.60 31.04
CA GLU A 547 -25.04 2.38 31.55
C GLU A 547 -23.71 1.79 31.10
N SER A 548 -23.60 0.47 31.09
CA SER A 548 -22.40 -0.27 30.70
C SER A 548 -22.58 -1.03 29.39
N ARG A 549 -21.45 -1.36 28.75
CA ARG A 549 -21.42 -2.25 27.57
C ARG A 549 -21.78 -3.69 27.97
N LEU A 550 -22.22 -4.47 26.99
CA LEU A 550 -22.36 -5.92 27.13
C LEU A 550 -21.05 -6.54 27.59
N LYS A 551 -21.10 -7.46 28.57
CA LYS A 551 -19.90 -8.21 28.96
C LYS A 551 -19.50 -9.14 27.83
N TRP A 552 -18.21 -9.07 27.47
CA TRP A 552 -17.61 -9.95 26.47
C TRP A 552 -16.83 -11.06 27.16
N ASP A 553 -17.30 -12.30 27.02
CA ASP A 553 -16.69 -13.49 27.61
C ASP A 553 -15.64 -14.09 26.66
N GLU A 554 -14.38 -13.71 26.87
CA GLU A 554 -13.23 -14.21 26.10
C GLU A 554 -13.04 -15.74 26.24
N SER A 555 -13.52 -16.36 27.33
CA SER A 555 -13.42 -17.83 27.51
C SER A 555 -14.29 -18.61 26.52
N LYS A 556 -15.34 -17.96 26.00
CA LYS A 556 -16.25 -18.52 24.99
C LYS A 556 -15.76 -18.31 23.56
N VAL A 557 -14.62 -17.63 23.37
CA VAL A 557 -13.94 -17.57 22.07
C VAL A 557 -13.28 -18.92 21.82
N LYS A 558 -13.73 -19.63 20.76
CA LYS A 558 -13.06 -20.86 20.34
C LYS A 558 -11.66 -20.46 19.88
N LYS A 559 -10.62 -20.79 20.67
CA LYS A 559 -9.23 -20.57 20.28
C LYS A 559 -9.03 -21.21 18.90
N PRO A 560 -8.61 -20.46 17.87
CA PRO A 560 -8.11 -21.08 16.66
C PRO A 560 -6.92 -21.95 17.09
N GLU A 561 -6.95 -23.24 16.74
CA GLU A 561 -5.72 -24.01 16.75
C GLU A 561 -4.76 -23.33 15.78
N LYS A 562 -3.63 -22.91 16.34
CA LYS A 562 -2.51 -22.16 15.74
C LYS A 562 -2.67 -20.64 15.76
N GLU A 563 -1.78 -20.06 16.55
CA GLU A 563 -1.35 -18.66 16.51
C GLU A 563 -1.37 -18.13 15.08
N VAL A 564 -2.22 -17.14 14.85
CA VAL A 564 -2.07 -16.25 13.72
C VAL A 564 -0.77 -15.50 13.97
N LYS A 565 0.32 -15.99 13.38
CA LYS A 565 1.53 -15.20 13.16
C LYS A 565 1.05 -13.88 12.55
N VAL A 566 1.27 -12.79 13.28
CA VAL A 566 1.05 -11.44 12.77
C VAL A 566 1.97 -11.29 11.56
N LYS A 567 1.46 -11.58 10.36
CA LYS A 567 2.08 -11.17 9.11
C LYS A 567 1.69 -9.72 8.91
N THR A 568 2.47 -8.81 9.50
CA THR A 568 2.60 -7.46 8.98
C THR A 568 3.18 -7.56 7.57
N LYS A 569 2.34 -7.84 6.58
CA LYS A 569 2.69 -7.55 5.19
C LYS A 569 2.63 -6.03 5.06
N LEU A 570 3.80 -5.41 5.02
CA LEU A 570 3.93 -4.03 4.56
C LEU A 570 3.16 -3.88 3.23
N PRO A 571 2.35 -2.83 3.08
CA PRO A 571 1.55 -2.65 1.87
C PRO A 571 2.47 -2.64 0.64
N PRO A 572 2.08 -3.26 -0.48
CA PRO A 572 2.88 -3.17 -1.69
C PRO A 572 2.92 -1.71 -2.12
N PRO A 573 4.10 -1.11 -2.29
CA PRO A 573 4.20 0.26 -2.72
C PRO A 573 3.76 0.35 -4.18
N SER A 574 2.88 1.32 -4.47
CA SER A 574 2.40 1.58 -5.82
C SER A 574 3.42 2.41 -6.57
N ARG A 575 4.13 1.79 -7.51
CA ARG A 575 4.78 2.50 -8.60
C ARG A 575 4.24 1.98 -9.92
N GLU A 576 3.76 2.89 -10.74
CA GLU A 576 3.54 2.63 -12.16
C GLU A 576 4.63 3.41 -12.92
N PRO A 577 5.26 2.81 -13.95
CA PRO A 577 6.15 3.55 -14.82
C PRO A 577 5.35 4.69 -15.46
N LEU A 578 5.76 5.93 -15.18
CA LEU A 578 4.97 7.09 -15.54
C LEU A 578 5.30 7.57 -16.94
N GLN A 579 6.56 7.95 -17.13
CA GLN A 579 7.01 8.57 -18.36
C GLN A 579 8.44 8.15 -18.64
N ARG A 580 8.69 7.79 -19.88
CA ARG A 580 10.03 7.50 -20.39
C ARG A 580 10.24 8.29 -21.67
N VAL A 581 11.26 9.14 -21.68
CA VAL A 581 11.67 9.95 -22.83
C VAL A 581 13.15 9.63 -23.08
N GLY A 582 13.44 8.86 -24.13
CA GLY A 582 14.78 8.32 -24.38
C GLY A 582 15.31 7.40 -23.25
N ASP A 583 16.40 7.81 -22.63
CA ASP A 583 17.05 7.18 -21.46
C ASP A 583 16.70 7.85 -20.12
N ALA A 584 15.80 8.83 -20.13
CA ALA A 584 15.23 9.45 -18.94
C ALA A 584 13.91 8.78 -18.55
N ARG A 585 13.74 8.47 -17.27
CA ARG A 585 12.50 7.90 -16.70
C ARG A 585 12.15 8.58 -15.39
N ALA A 586 10.89 8.97 -15.27
CA ALA A 586 10.29 9.36 -13.99
C ALA A 586 9.23 8.32 -13.58
N ASP A 587 9.15 8.01 -12.28
CA ASP A 587 8.07 7.21 -11.70
C ASP A 587 7.18 8.10 -10.81
N GLN A 588 5.87 7.88 -10.83
CA GLN A 588 4.94 8.62 -9.96
C GLN A 588 5.04 8.14 -8.51
N LEU A 589 5.25 9.06 -7.59
CA LEU A 589 5.11 8.81 -6.15
C LEU A 589 3.65 8.89 -5.73
N TYR A 590 3.20 7.94 -4.90
CA TYR A 590 1.88 7.96 -4.28
C TYR A 590 1.99 7.99 -2.76
N ALA A 591 1.23 8.86 -2.10
CA ALA A 591 1.25 9.04 -0.66
C ALA A 591 -0.12 8.65 -0.07
N ARG A 592 -0.42 7.35 -0.14
CA ARG A 592 -1.71 6.78 0.28
C ARG A 592 -1.97 7.08 1.75
N GLY A 593 -3.13 7.63 2.07
CA GLY A 593 -3.51 7.95 3.46
C GLY A 593 -3.38 9.42 3.81
N PHE A 594 -2.81 10.26 2.93
CA PHE A 594 -2.82 11.72 3.10
C PHE A 594 -4.25 12.26 3.27
N GLU A 595 -5.22 11.66 2.57
CA GLU A 595 -6.64 12.03 2.63
C GLU A 595 -7.24 11.85 4.03
N LYS A 596 -6.68 10.94 4.83
CA LYS A 596 -7.10 10.61 6.20
C LYS A 596 -6.57 11.60 7.24
N LEU A 597 -5.57 12.42 6.91
CA LEU A 597 -5.04 13.41 7.84
C LEU A 597 -6.12 14.46 8.20
N PRO A 598 -6.28 14.83 9.48
CA PRO A 598 -7.10 15.97 9.86
C PRO A 598 -6.72 17.24 9.10
N LEU A 599 -7.69 18.12 8.85
CA LEU A 599 -7.46 19.37 8.10
C LEU A 599 -6.30 20.20 8.67
N LYS A 600 -6.14 20.26 9.99
CA LYS A 600 -5.02 20.95 10.64
C LYS A 600 -3.66 20.39 10.19
N GLN A 601 -3.52 19.06 10.14
CA GLN A 601 -2.30 18.39 9.68
C GLN A 601 -2.09 18.52 8.17
N LYS A 602 -3.17 18.45 7.36
CA LYS A 602 -3.11 18.75 5.93
C LYS A 602 -2.66 20.20 5.66
N MET A 603 -3.13 21.14 6.48
CA MET A 603 -2.75 22.55 6.39
C MET A 603 -1.29 22.78 6.77
N LEU A 604 -0.82 22.12 7.82
CA LEU A 604 0.59 22.09 8.18
C LEU A 604 1.44 21.54 7.03
N ALA A 605 1.11 20.35 6.52
CA ALA A 605 1.77 19.71 5.39
C ALA A 605 1.81 20.60 4.14
N PHE A 606 0.71 21.29 3.83
CA PHE A 606 0.62 22.20 2.69
C PHE A 606 1.56 23.40 2.82
N TYR A 607 1.62 24.04 3.99
CA TYR A 607 2.53 25.18 4.17
C TYR A 607 3.99 24.76 4.25
N LEU A 608 4.30 23.57 4.79
CA LEU A 608 5.64 23.01 4.72
C LEU A 608 6.05 22.68 3.28
N TYR A 609 5.13 22.11 2.48
CA TYR A 609 5.32 21.89 1.03
C TYR A 609 5.67 23.20 0.32
N LEU A 610 4.90 24.27 0.55
CA LEU A 610 5.18 25.58 -0.06
C LEU A 610 6.49 26.20 0.43
N ALA A 611 6.88 25.94 1.69
CA ALA A 611 8.17 26.40 2.22
C ALA A 611 9.37 25.66 1.60
N GLY A 612 9.18 24.43 1.14
CA GLY A 612 10.20 23.61 0.51
C GLY A 612 10.49 23.93 -0.97
N LEU A 613 9.48 24.38 -1.72
CA LEU A 613 9.57 24.62 -3.17
C LEU A 613 10.75 25.50 -3.63
N PRO A 614 11.11 26.61 -2.95
CA PRO A 614 12.26 27.43 -3.36
C PRO A 614 13.58 26.66 -3.40
N GLY A 615 13.68 25.56 -2.64
CA GLY A 615 14.83 24.67 -2.64
C GLY A 615 15.20 24.09 -3.99
N ARG A 616 14.23 23.98 -4.92
CA ARG A 616 14.50 23.55 -6.31
C ARG A 616 15.46 24.50 -7.01
N ASP A 617 15.25 25.81 -6.90
CA ASP A 617 16.05 26.80 -7.60
C ASP A 617 17.39 27.04 -6.91
N ILE A 618 17.40 27.03 -5.56
CA ILE A 618 18.63 27.07 -4.77
C ILE A 618 19.54 25.91 -5.17
N PHE A 619 19.03 24.67 -5.15
CA PHE A 619 19.84 23.49 -5.48
C PHE A 619 20.27 23.46 -6.97
N THR A 620 19.41 23.90 -7.89
CA THR A 620 19.78 24.06 -9.30
C THR A 620 20.98 25.02 -9.44
N ASP A 621 20.97 26.14 -8.72
CA ASP A 621 22.07 27.11 -8.74
C ASP A 621 23.33 26.60 -8.01
N GLN A 622 23.18 25.88 -6.89
CA GLN A 622 24.28 25.21 -6.19
C GLN A 622 24.97 24.18 -7.09
N ASN A 623 24.21 23.46 -7.93
CA ASN A 623 24.78 22.47 -8.85
C ASN A 623 25.58 23.12 -9.98
N HIS A 624 25.24 24.33 -10.43
CA HIS A 624 26.02 25.07 -11.43
C HIS A 624 25.52 26.52 -11.60
N LYS A 625 26.44 27.49 -11.68
CA LYS A 625 26.14 28.95 -11.80
C LYS A 625 25.34 29.39 -13.03
N TYR A 626 25.24 28.51 -14.03
CA TYR A 626 24.45 28.73 -15.25
C TYR A 626 23.24 27.80 -15.40
N ALA A 627 23.02 26.85 -14.49
CA ALA A 627 21.94 25.86 -14.63
C ALA A 627 20.55 26.53 -14.71
N LEU A 628 20.25 27.53 -13.89
CA LEU A 628 18.97 28.27 -13.98
C LEU A 628 18.77 28.95 -15.35
N LYS A 629 19.85 29.47 -15.95
CA LYS A 629 19.81 30.13 -17.27
C LYS A 629 19.64 29.10 -18.39
N ILE A 630 20.28 27.94 -18.28
CA ILE A 630 20.11 26.82 -19.22
C ILE A 630 18.66 26.32 -19.16
N ARG A 631 18.13 26.11 -17.95
CA ARG A 631 16.74 25.68 -17.73
C ARG A 631 15.74 26.62 -18.39
N ASP A 632 15.92 27.93 -18.23
CA ASP A 632 15.05 28.96 -18.82
C ASP A 632 14.95 28.83 -20.35
N ILE A 633 16.08 28.61 -21.03
CA ILE A 633 16.08 28.36 -22.48
C ILE A 633 15.38 27.04 -22.83
N LEU A 634 15.70 25.96 -22.12
CA LEU A 634 15.13 24.65 -22.37
C LEU A 634 13.60 24.63 -22.19
N GLU A 635 13.10 25.26 -21.12
CA GLU A 635 11.67 25.36 -20.82
C GLU A 635 10.93 26.23 -21.84
N GLY A 636 11.54 27.34 -22.30
CA GLY A 636 10.96 28.17 -23.34
C GLY A 636 10.87 27.46 -24.70
N ILE A 637 11.90 26.70 -25.11
CA ILE A 637 11.83 25.84 -26.31
C ILE A 637 10.78 24.75 -26.13
N TYR A 638 10.77 24.09 -24.97
CA TYR A 638 9.86 22.97 -24.70
C TYR A 638 8.38 23.39 -24.81
N THR A 639 8.05 24.60 -24.33
CA THR A 639 6.68 25.13 -24.28
C THR A 639 6.22 25.83 -25.56
N HIS A 640 7.12 26.09 -26.51
CA HIS A 640 6.82 26.77 -27.79
C HIS A 640 7.36 25.98 -29.00
N PRO A 641 6.90 24.73 -29.22
CA PRO A 641 7.48 23.84 -30.23
C PRO A 641 7.12 24.18 -31.68
N ASP A 642 6.09 25.01 -31.91
CA ASP A 642 5.49 25.19 -33.23
C ASP A 642 6.51 25.72 -34.26
N GLY A 643 6.68 24.99 -35.37
CA GLY A 643 7.63 25.35 -36.42
C GLY A 643 9.09 24.95 -36.16
N ILE A 644 9.41 24.34 -35.02
CA ILE A 644 10.71 23.69 -34.79
C ILE A 644 10.72 22.35 -35.53
N ASP A 645 11.84 22.01 -36.17
CA ASP A 645 12.03 20.70 -36.79
C ASP A 645 11.73 19.57 -35.78
N PRO A 646 10.85 18.60 -36.10
CA PRO A 646 10.43 17.58 -35.14
C PRO A 646 11.56 16.72 -34.56
N ASP A 647 12.58 16.40 -35.37
CA ASP A 647 13.72 15.58 -34.94
C ASP A 647 14.64 16.38 -34.01
N VAL A 648 14.87 17.66 -34.33
CA VAL A 648 15.59 18.59 -33.43
C VAL A 648 14.83 18.78 -32.13
N TYR A 649 13.51 18.99 -32.18
CA TYR A 649 12.68 19.16 -30.98
C TYR A 649 12.74 17.92 -30.08
N GLU A 650 12.67 16.71 -30.65
CA GLU A 650 12.73 15.48 -29.85
C GLU A 650 14.09 15.32 -29.15
N LYS A 651 15.21 15.65 -29.83
CA LYS A 651 16.56 15.66 -29.22
C LYS A 651 16.65 16.65 -28.05
N ILE A 652 16.13 17.86 -28.23
CA ILE A 652 16.10 18.89 -27.18
C ILE A 652 15.20 18.44 -26.02
N LYS A 653 14.03 17.88 -26.32
CA LYS A 653 13.09 17.36 -25.33
C LYS A 653 13.70 16.25 -24.47
N ILE A 654 14.46 15.33 -25.05
CA ILE A 654 15.22 14.31 -24.29
C ILE A 654 16.20 15.00 -23.36
N TYR A 655 17.00 15.95 -23.86
CA TYR A 655 17.95 16.70 -23.04
C TYR A 655 17.28 17.49 -21.90
N THR A 656 16.14 18.14 -22.15
CA THR A 656 15.34 18.83 -21.12
C THR A 656 14.89 17.88 -20.02
N HIS A 657 14.45 16.66 -20.35
CA HIS A 657 14.07 15.67 -19.34
C HIS A 657 15.26 15.19 -18.52
N ARG A 658 16.43 14.97 -19.16
CA ARG A 658 17.68 14.65 -18.44
C ARG A 658 18.05 15.77 -17.48
N PHE A 659 17.95 17.02 -17.93
CA PHE A 659 18.22 18.21 -17.14
C PHE A 659 17.31 18.31 -15.92
N TRP A 660 15.98 18.21 -16.09
CA TRP A 660 15.04 18.28 -14.96
C TRP A 660 15.27 17.18 -13.93
N LEU A 661 15.55 15.94 -14.35
CA LEU A 661 15.79 14.82 -13.43
C LEU A 661 17.05 15.00 -12.59
N ASN A 662 18.02 15.78 -13.07
CA ASN A 662 19.30 16.01 -12.40
C ASN A 662 19.44 17.44 -11.84
N CYS A 663 18.43 18.29 -12.02
CA CYS A 663 18.47 19.70 -11.65
C CYS A 663 19.64 20.50 -12.30
N CYS A 664 20.36 19.93 -13.27
CA CYS A 664 21.48 20.56 -13.99
C CYS A 664 21.88 19.74 -15.23
N GLN A 665 22.91 20.16 -15.95
CA GLN A 665 23.49 19.49 -17.13
C GLN A 665 24.46 18.34 -16.80
N TYR A 666 24.46 17.85 -15.56
CA TYR A 666 25.33 16.78 -15.09
C TYR A 666 24.50 15.63 -14.53
N ARG A 667 24.98 14.40 -14.63
CA ARG A 667 24.35 13.26 -13.96
C ARG A 667 24.72 13.29 -12.49
N LEU A 668 23.80 13.62 -11.59
CA LEU A 668 24.13 13.76 -10.16
C LEU A 668 24.65 12.44 -9.52
N GLY A 669 24.26 11.28 -10.05
CA GLY A 669 24.73 9.98 -9.57
C GLY A 669 26.10 9.54 -10.11
N GLN A 670 26.53 10.04 -11.27
CA GLN A 670 27.85 9.74 -11.87
C GLN A 670 28.82 10.93 -11.79
N LYS A 671 28.29 12.10 -11.43
CA LYS A 671 28.93 13.41 -11.40
C LYS A 671 29.40 13.95 -12.75
N ASP A 672 29.17 13.28 -13.88
CA ASP A 672 29.70 13.70 -15.18
C ASP A 672 28.71 14.45 -16.08
N LYS A 673 29.24 15.26 -17.00
CA LYS A 673 28.46 16.07 -17.94
C LYS A 673 27.80 15.24 -19.04
N PHE A 674 26.56 15.58 -19.39
CA PHE A 674 25.89 15.08 -20.59
C PHE A 674 25.54 16.25 -21.53
N VAL A 675 25.54 15.99 -22.83
CA VAL A 675 25.31 17.00 -23.88
C VAL A 675 24.06 16.62 -24.71
N PRO A 676 23.40 17.57 -25.39
CA PRO A 676 22.28 17.26 -26.28
C PRO A 676 22.75 16.55 -27.55
N ASP A 677 21.87 15.76 -28.15
CA ASP A 677 22.16 15.01 -29.39
C ASP A 677 21.96 15.86 -30.67
N CYS A 678 21.63 17.15 -30.52
CA CYS A 678 21.55 18.13 -31.62
C CYS A 678 22.82 18.99 -31.69
N THR A 679 23.03 19.66 -32.83
CA THR A 679 24.09 20.65 -33.00
C THR A 679 23.73 21.96 -32.31
N TYR A 680 24.74 22.79 -32.04
CA TYR A 680 24.54 24.15 -31.52
C TYR A 680 23.66 25.00 -32.45
N GLU A 681 23.87 24.93 -33.76
CA GLU A 681 23.10 25.71 -34.73
C GLU A 681 21.62 25.29 -34.80
N GLU A 682 21.34 23.99 -34.70
CA GLU A 682 19.97 23.48 -34.58
C GLU A 682 19.30 24.00 -33.30
N PHE A 683 20.01 23.98 -32.17
CA PHE A 683 19.52 24.47 -30.89
C PHE A 683 19.25 25.99 -30.90
N LEU A 684 20.17 26.77 -31.49
CA LEU A 684 20.03 28.22 -31.65
C LEU A 684 18.81 28.56 -32.53
N ARG A 685 18.63 27.85 -33.66
CA ARG A 685 17.43 28.02 -34.51
C ARG A 685 16.15 27.68 -33.77
N ALA A 686 16.12 26.56 -33.04
CA ALA A 686 14.97 26.18 -32.21
C ALA A 686 14.64 27.25 -31.15
N ALA A 687 15.66 27.80 -30.48
CA ALA A 687 15.49 28.89 -29.51
C ALA A 687 14.94 30.17 -30.17
N LYS A 688 15.43 30.56 -31.35
CA LYS A 688 14.93 31.73 -32.10
C LYS A 688 13.47 31.55 -32.54
N ILE A 689 13.08 30.34 -32.98
CA ILE A 689 11.69 30.01 -33.33
C ILE A 689 10.80 30.11 -32.09
N ALA A 690 11.22 29.50 -30.98
CA ALA A 690 10.49 29.59 -29.71
C ALA A 690 10.32 31.04 -29.25
N GLN A 691 11.37 31.88 -29.36
CA GLN A 691 11.31 33.31 -29.05
C GLN A 691 10.28 34.03 -29.93
N LYS A 692 10.28 33.76 -31.24
CA LYS A 692 9.31 34.33 -32.18
C LYS A 692 7.87 33.93 -31.84
N ASN A 693 7.68 32.73 -31.29
CA ASN A 693 6.38 32.21 -30.86
C ASN A 693 5.97 32.65 -29.44
N GLY A 694 6.74 33.52 -28.79
CA GLY A 694 6.38 34.11 -27.49
C GLY A 694 7.12 33.53 -26.28
N ALA A 695 8.15 32.68 -26.47
CA ALA A 695 8.99 32.25 -25.36
C ALA A 695 9.74 33.45 -24.74
N ASN A 696 9.50 33.69 -23.45
CA ASN A 696 10.09 34.81 -22.72
C ASN A 696 11.37 34.38 -22.00
N PHE A 697 12.52 34.50 -22.67
CA PHE A 697 13.83 34.20 -22.10
C PHE A 697 14.36 35.34 -21.23
N LYS A 698 14.95 35.00 -20.08
CA LYS A 698 15.57 35.96 -19.15
C LYS A 698 16.98 36.32 -19.61
N LEU A 699 17.06 37.30 -20.50
CA LEU A 699 18.32 37.65 -21.15
C LEU A 699 19.13 38.71 -20.38
N ASN A 700 18.54 39.45 -19.44
CA ASN A 700 19.21 40.47 -18.62
C ASN A 700 20.06 41.47 -19.44
N GLY A 701 19.47 42.02 -20.52
CA GLY A 701 20.11 43.00 -21.39
C GLY A 701 20.95 42.41 -22.54
N GLN A 702 21.11 41.09 -22.63
CA GLN A 702 21.78 40.41 -23.74
C GLN A 702 20.78 40.06 -24.86
N THR A 703 21.27 39.84 -26.08
CA THR A 703 20.50 39.12 -27.11
C THR A 703 20.44 37.62 -26.80
N LEU A 704 19.47 36.90 -27.39
CA LEU A 704 19.38 35.44 -27.25
C LEU A 704 20.65 34.74 -27.76
N GLU A 705 21.23 35.27 -28.83
CA GLU A 705 22.44 34.73 -29.44
C GLU A 705 23.68 34.99 -28.58
N GLU A 706 23.83 36.19 -28.02
CA GLU A 706 24.87 36.47 -27.02
C GLU A 706 24.77 35.53 -25.81
N ARG A 707 23.55 35.34 -25.29
CA ARG A 707 23.29 34.43 -24.17
C ARG A 707 23.70 33.00 -24.52
N LEU A 708 23.30 32.49 -25.68
CA LEU A 708 23.61 31.12 -26.10
C LEU A 708 25.09 30.93 -26.45
N ASN A 709 25.76 31.95 -26.99
CA ASN A 709 27.20 31.91 -27.21
C ASN A 709 27.97 31.77 -25.89
N ILE A 710 27.54 32.46 -24.83
CA ILE A 710 28.11 32.29 -23.48
C ILE A 710 27.85 30.88 -22.94
N LEU A 711 26.64 30.34 -23.15
CA LEU A 711 26.25 29.02 -22.63
C LEU A 711 26.81 27.83 -23.44
N LYS A 712 27.30 28.07 -24.67
CA LYS A 712 27.74 27.04 -25.61
C LYS A 712 28.71 26.01 -25.02
N PRO A 713 29.86 26.38 -24.41
CA PRO A 713 30.77 25.38 -23.85
C PRO A 713 30.14 24.59 -22.68
N TYR A 714 29.24 25.19 -21.91
CA TYR A 714 28.59 24.53 -20.78
C TYR A 714 27.55 23.50 -21.20
N ILE A 715 26.95 23.64 -22.39
CA ILE A 715 25.91 22.75 -22.92
C ILE A 715 26.48 21.72 -23.92
N PHE A 716 27.40 22.13 -24.79
CA PHE A 716 27.81 21.35 -25.97
C PHE A 716 29.24 20.81 -25.91
N ASP A 717 30.09 21.30 -25.00
CA ASP A 717 31.43 20.76 -24.81
C ASP A 717 31.44 19.82 -23.60
N LYS A 718 31.63 18.52 -23.87
CA LYS A 718 31.69 17.48 -22.84
C LYS A 718 32.98 17.56 -22.01
N ASN A 719 34.06 18.11 -22.58
CA ASN A 719 35.38 18.14 -21.97
C ASN A 719 35.64 19.43 -21.19
N PHE A 720 34.90 20.49 -21.49
CA PHE A 720 34.89 21.71 -20.68
C PHE A 720 34.11 21.44 -19.39
N GLU A 721 34.70 21.66 -18.20
CA GLU A 721 34.07 21.37 -16.89
C GLU A 721 33.36 20.00 -16.88
N PRO A 722 34.09 18.88 -16.98
CA PRO A 722 33.49 17.57 -17.26
C PRO A 722 32.74 16.96 -16.07
N SER A 723 32.96 17.45 -14.85
CA SER A 723 32.35 16.93 -13.62
C SER A 723 31.72 18.02 -12.76
N VAL A 724 30.52 17.76 -12.24
CA VAL A 724 29.84 18.65 -11.27
C VAL A 724 30.54 18.63 -9.91
N CYS A 725 31.11 17.50 -9.53
CA CYS A 725 31.84 17.32 -8.28
C CYS A 725 32.85 16.20 -8.48
N SER A 726 34.13 16.52 -8.39
CA SER A 726 35.22 15.57 -8.47
C SER A 726 36.03 15.62 -7.19
N LYS A 727 36.07 14.50 -6.48
CA LYS A 727 36.92 14.34 -5.28
C LYS A 727 38.30 13.78 -5.64
N ASN A 728 38.46 13.26 -6.86
CA ASN A 728 39.70 12.66 -7.35
C ASN A 728 39.94 13.08 -8.82
N PRO A 729 40.23 14.37 -9.08
CA PRO A 729 40.51 14.83 -10.43
C PRO A 729 41.83 14.25 -10.97
N PRO A 730 42.10 14.41 -12.28
CA PRO A 730 43.38 14.02 -12.86
C PRO A 730 44.58 14.60 -12.08
N SER A 731 45.69 13.87 -12.10
CA SER A 731 46.89 14.24 -11.33
C SER A 731 47.34 15.68 -11.60
N GLY A 732 47.48 16.49 -10.53
CA GLY A 732 47.93 17.88 -10.59
C GLY A 732 46.79 18.92 -10.63
N GLU A 733 45.54 18.49 -10.80
CA GLU A 733 44.37 19.37 -10.76
C GLU A 733 43.85 19.55 -9.32
N ASP A 734 43.36 20.76 -9.00
CA ASP A 734 42.74 21.05 -7.71
C ASP A 734 41.26 20.62 -7.70
N ILE A 735 40.82 19.97 -6.62
CA ILE A 735 39.47 19.39 -6.53
C ILE A 735 38.36 20.46 -6.56
N LEU A 736 38.61 21.67 -6.06
CA LEU A 736 37.64 22.76 -6.03
C LEU A 736 37.55 23.46 -7.39
N ILE A 737 38.69 23.63 -8.07
CA ILE A 737 38.73 24.22 -9.41
C ILE A 737 38.13 23.27 -10.45
N TYR A 738 38.40 21.97 -10.34
CA TYR A 738 37.93 20.97 -11.30
C TYR A 738 36.42 20.69 -11.18
N SER A 739 35.83 20.95 -10.01
CA SER A 739 34.41 20.72 -9.75
C SER A 739 33.55 21.88 -10.24
N ALA A 740 32.57 21.60 -11.10
CA ALA A 740 31.73 22.64 -11.71
C ALA A 740 30.59 23.16 -10.82
N ASN A 741 30.35 22.54 -9.66
CA ASN A 741 29.36 23.03 -8.71
C ASN A 741 29.69 24.46 -8.24
N ASN A 742 28.67 25.16 -7.77
CA ASN A 742 28.73 26.59 -7.50
C ASN A 742 29.06 26.92 -6.04
N PHE A 743 29.72 26.02 -5.32
CA PHE A 743 30.11 26.23 -3.93
C PHE A 743 31.39 27.07 -3.79
N TYR A 744 32.28 26.98 -4.79
CA TYR A 744 33.57 27.65 -4.82
C TYR A 744 33.76 28.37 -6.15
N GLU A 745 34.44 29.52 -6.14
CA GLU A 745 34.79 30.22 -7.38
C GLU A 745 36.15 30.93 -7.24
N GLY A 746 37.11 30.55 -8.09
CA GLY A 746 38.44 31.18 -8.15
C GLY A 746 39.36 30.91 -6.96
N VAL A 747 39.12 29.82 -6.21
CA VAL A 747 39.90 29.41 -5.03
C VAL A 747 40.37 27.96 -5.17
N THR A 748 41.55 27.65 -4.61
CA THR A 748 42.05 26.27 -4.49
C THR A 748 41.68 25.67 -3.13
N LEU A 749 41.73 24.33 -3.02
CA LEU A 749 41.53 23.62 -1.75
C LEU A 749 42.51 24.10 -0.67
N GLU A 750 43.78 24.26 -1.04
CA GLU A 750 44.82 24.69 -0.10
C GLU A 750 44.54 26.10 0.45
N GLU A 751 44.15 27.03 -0.43
CA GLU A 751 43.81 28.39 -0.05
C GLU A 751 42.62 28.42 0.92
N VAL A 752 41.56 27.68 0.60
CA VAL A 752 40.36 27.59 1.45
C VAL A 752 40.68 26.93 2.78
N ASN A 753 41.44 25.82 2.80
CA ASN A 753 41.79 25.14 4.04
C ASN A 753 42.67 26.01 4.95
N ARG A 754 43.64 26.73 4.38
CA ARG A 754 44.47 27.67 5.14
C ARG A 754 43.63 28.82 5.72
N TRP A 755 42.73 29.36 4.90
CA TRP A 755 41.81 30.43 5.28
C TRP A 755 40.83 29.98 6.39
N ALA A 756 40.26 28.79 6.26
CA ALA A 756 39.38 28.18 7.25
C ALA A 756 40.11 27.87 8.56
N LYS A 757 41.33 27.33 8.51
CA LYS A 757 42.17 27.05 9.69
C LYS A 757 42.56 28.32 10.44
N ALA A 758 42.64 29.47 9.77
CA ALA A 758 42.80 30.78 10.41
C ALA A 758 41.51 31.29 11.09
N GLY A 759 40.43 30.50 11.09
CA GLY A 759 39.15 30.84 11.69
C GLY A 759 38.35 31.87 10.89
N LEU A 760 38.66 32.07 9.61
CA LEU A 760 38.00 33.08 8.77
C LEU A 760 36.75 32.55 8.06
N GLU A 761 36.63 31.23 7.88
CA GLU A 761 35.39 30.58 7.44
C GLU A 761 34.42 30.47 8.62
N LYS A 762 33.34 31.26 8.60
CA LYS A 762 32.36 31.32 9.69
C LYS A 762 31.09 30.53 9.41
N HIS A 763 30.79 30.29 8.14
CA HIS A 763 29.55 29.64 7.70
C HIS A 763 29.84 28.45 6.78
N PRO A 764 30.62 27.45 7.25
CA PRO A 764 31.10 26.37 6.40
C PRO A 764 29.97 25.64 5.68
N LEU A 765 28.83 25.38 6.34
CA LEU A 765 27.71 24.65 5.76
C LEU A 765 26.90 25.45 4.73
N ASN A 766 26.72 26.76 4.95
CA ASN A 766 25.74 27.58 4.23
C ASN A 766 26.34 28.86 3.66
N SER A 767 27.45 28.72 2.94
CA SER A 767 28.06 29.81 2.19
C SER A 767 28.67 29.33 0.87
N LYS A 768 28.73 30.24 -0.10
CA LYS A 768 29.63 30.12 -1.26
C LYS A 768 30.94 30.82 -0.94
N VAL A 769 32.07 30.22 -1.27
CA VAL A 769 33.39 30.85 -1.09
C VAL A 769 33.93 31.31 -2.44
N ILE A 770 34.27 32.60 -2.54
CA ILE A 770 34.74 33.20 -3.79
C ILE A 770 35.99 34.03 -3.55
N LYS A 771 36.89 34.07 -4.55
CA LYS A 771 37.98 35.04 -4.59
C LYS A 771 37.54 36.30 -5.36
N GLU A 772 37.30 37.39 -4.65
CA GLU A 772 36.97 38.71 -5.22
C GLU A 772 38.14 39.67 -4.98
N ASN A 773 38.67 40.28 -6.05
CA ASN A 773 39.78 41.23 -5.98
C ASN A 773 41.00 40.68 -5.18
N GLY A 774 41.31 39.40 -5.37
CA GLY A 774 42.42 38.71 -4.68
C GLY A 774 42.14 38.31 -3.23
N LYS A 775 40.95 38.58 -2.69
CA LYS A 775 40.56 38.21 -1.31
C LYS A 775 39.51 37.12 -1.32
N ILE A 776 39.67 36.14 -0.43
CA ILE A 776 38.68 35.09 -0.20
C ILE A 776 37.54 35.66 0.66
N VAL A 777 36.30 35.48 0.20
CA VAL A 777 35.08 36.02 0.82
C VAL A 777 34.00 34.94 0.86
N GLU A 778 33.25 34.88 1.96
CA GLU A 778 32.02 34.08 2.08
C GLU A 778 30.77 34.86 1.66
N LYS A 779 30.00 34.30 0.73
CA LYS A 779 28.65 34.72 0.40
C LYS A 779 27.67 33.82 1.15
N VAL A 780 27.30 34.24 2.35
CA VAL A 780 26.42 33.49 3.27
C VAL A 780 25.02 33.34 2.68
N TYR A 781 24.43 32.16 2.81
CA TYR A 781 23.05 31.87 2.45
C TYR A 781 22.13 32.29 3.59
N ARG A 782 21.42 33.41 3.44
CA ARG A 782 20.48 33.92 4.45
C ARG A 782 19.49 34.94 3.89
N ALA A 783 18.30 34.98 4.48
CA ALA A 783 17.28 35.99 4.21
C ALA A 783 17.62 37.38 4.78
N GLY A 784 18.41 37.45 5.86
CA GLY A 784 18.66 38.66 6.63
C GLY A 784 17.66 38.87 7.77
N ASP A 785 18.02 39.70 8.74
CA ASP A 785 17.17 40.12 9.87
C ASP A 785 17.39 41.62 10.15
N PRO A 786 16.62 42.52 9.52
CA PRO A 786 16.79 43.96 9.71
C PRO A 786 16.66 44.40 11.17
N GLU A 787 15.81 43.73 11.95
CA GLU A 787 15.60 44.01 13.39
C GLU A 787 16.88 43.78 14.22
N LYS A 788 17.79 42.93 13.75
CA LYS A 788 19.06 42.62 14.41
C LYS A 788 20.28 43.14 13.64
N GLY A 789 20.06 43.98 12.61
CA GLY A 789 21.13 44.51 11.76
C GLY A 789 21.84 43.45 10.91
N ILE A 790 21.21 42.30 10.65
CA ILE A 790 21.80 41.23 9.82
C ILE A 790 21.39 41.47 8.36
N PRO A 791 22.34 41.77 7.44
CA PRO A 791 22.00 42.04 6.06
C PRO A 791 21.61 40.76 5.30
N PRO A 792 20.73 40.86 4.28
CA PRO A 792 20.42 39.74 3.40
C PRO A 792 21.69 39.21 2.70
N GLY A 793 21.73 37.90 2.46
CA GLY A 793 22.83 37.21 1.78
C GLY A 793 22.43 36.64 0.43
N MET A 794 23.19 35.65 -0.03
CA MET A 794 22.81 34.86 -1.21
C MET A 794 21.54 34.03 -0.89
N TYR A 795 20.70 33.83 -1.91
CA TYR A 795 19.38 33.19 -1.80
C TYR A 795 18.37 33.88 -0.88
N ALA A 796 18.58 35.16 -0.53
CA ALA A 796 17.68 35.87 0.38
C ALA A 796 16.22 35.89 -0.12
N LYS A 797 16.01 35.97 -1.44
CA LYS A 797 14.68 35.99 -2.06
C LYS A 797 13.94 34.67 -1.83
N GLU A 798 14.60 33.56 -2.12
CA GLU A 798 14.10 32.20 -1.98
C GLU A 798 13.84 31.86 -0.50
N LEU A 799 14.79 32.18 0.38
CA LEU A 799 14.68 31.93 1.81
C LEU A 799 13.56 32.75 2.48
N ASN A 800 13.32 33.99 2.01
CA ASN A 800 12.16 34.78 2.49
C ASN A 800 10.82 34.13 2.14
N ILE A 801 10.72 33.42 1.01
CA ILE A 801 9.51 32.65 0.64
C ILE A 801 9.35 31.45 1.56
N SER A 802 10.44 30.72 1.84
CA SER A 802 10.44 29.65 2.83
C SER A 802 10.00 30.15 4.20
N ILE A 803 10.57 31.26 4.70
CA ILE A 803 10.19 31.89 5.97
C ILE A 803 8.71 32.30 5.99
N LYS A 804 8.20 32.89 4.90
CA LYS A 804 6.78 33.28 4.77
C LYS A 804 5.84 32.09 4.99
N TYR A 805 6.15 30.94 4.40
CA TYR A 805 5.29 29.75 4.52
C TYR A 805 5.53 28.97 5.81
N LEU A 806 6.77 28.91 6.33
CA LEU A 806 7.05 28.42 7.68
C LEU A 806 6.28 29.21 8.74
N SER A 807 6.22 30.54 8.60
CA SER A 807 5.45 31.41 9.49
C SER A 807 3.95 31.12 9.44
N LYS A 808 3.42 30.72 8.27
CA LYS A 808 2.02 30.25 8.14
C LYS A 808 1.82 28.88 8.76
N ALA A 809 2.80 27.98 8.64
CA ALA A 809 2.77 26.64 9.23
C ALA A 809 2.66 26.67 10.77
N LEU A 810 3.24 27.68 11.43
CA LEU A 810 3.16 27.87 12.89
C LEU A 810 1.74 27.85 13.46
N LYS A 811 0.72 28.27 12.69
CA LYS A 811 -0.69 28.26 13.13
C LYS A 811 -1.24 26.85 13.30
N PHE A 812 -0.66 25.87 12.60
CA PHE A 812 -1.14 24.50 12.51
C PHE A 812 -0.23 23.49 13.19
N ALA A 813 0.99 23.89 13.56
CA ALA A 813 1.93 23.08 14.31
C ALA A 813 1.52 22.87 15.77
N GLU A 814 1.95 21.75 16.34
CA GLU A 814 1.87 21.45 17.79
C GLU A 814 2.87 22.31 18.58
N PRO A 815 2.66 22.55 19.89
CA PRO A 815 3.49 23.48 20.67
C PRO A 815 5.00 23.26 20.52
N GLU A 816 5.47 22.03 20.66
CA GLU A 816 6.88 21.67 20.53
C GLU A 816 7.37 21.85 19.08
N GLN A 817 6.54 21.49 18.10
CA GLN A 817 6.86 21.65 16.68
C GLN A 817 6.91 23.13 16.26
N LYS A 818 6.19 24.04 16.93
CA LYS A 818 6.32 25.48 16.70
C LYS A 818 7.72 25.98 17.04
N GLU A 819 8.32 25.46 18.11
CA GLU A 819 9.67 25.86 18.50
C GLU A 819 10.72 25.38 17.48
N VAL A 820 10.53 24.18 16.91
CA VAL A 820 11.33 23.69 15.77
C VAL A 820 11.24 24.64 14.58
N ILE A 821 10.02 25.00 14.16
CA ILE A 821 9.80 25.89 13.01
C ILE A 821 10.37 27.29 13.26
N LYS A 822 10.24 27.83 14.49
CA LYS A 822 10.82 29.13 14.87
C LYS A 822 12.35 29.10 14.81
N ALA A 823 12.98 28.03 15.30
CA ALA A 823 14.42 27.87 15.23
C ALA A 823 14.91 27.81 13.77
N LEU A 824 14.19 27.10 12.89
CA LEU A 824 14.53 27.09 11.46
C LEU A 824 14.37 28.48 10.80
N ILE A 825 13.30 29.20 11.12
CA ILE A 825 13.11 30.58 10.64
C ILE A 825 14.28 31.46 11.09
N LYS A 826 14.72 31.32 12.35
CA LYS A 826 15.86 32.05 12.88
C LYS A 826 17.13 31.73 12.09
N TYR A 827 17.43 30.44 11.87
CA TYR A 827 18.56 30.04 11.04
C TYR A 827 18.50 30.60 9.62
N PHE A 828 17.34 30.56 8.95
CA PHE A 828 17.22 31.14 7.61
C PHE A 828 17.39 32.66 7.58
N LYS A 829 17.07 33.37 8.66
CA LYS A 829 17.33 34.81 8.79
C LYS A 829 18.81 35.11 9.03
N THR A 830 19.44 34.40 9.97
CA THR A 830 20.80 34.73 10.45
C THR A 830 21.90 34.09 9.62
N GLY A 831 21.67 32.86 9.16
CA GLY A 831 22.66 31.96 8.57
C GLY A 831 23.68 31.43 9.59
N ASP A 832 23.48 31.62 10.90
CA ASP A 832 24.44 31.23 11.94
C ASP A 832 24.41 29.70 12.18
N PRO A 833 25.57 29.01 12.12
CA PRO A 833 25.63 27.57 12.43
C PRO A 833 25.04 27.20 13.80
N LYS A 834 25.15 28.06 14.81
CA LYS A 834 24.57 27.82 16.15
C LYS A 834 23.04 27.81 16.13
N ASP A 835 22.42 28.59 15.24
CA ASP A 835 20.97 28.58 15.07
C ASP A 835 20.51 27.31 14.35
N PHE A 836 21.35 26.74 13.48
CA PHE A 836 21.10 25.44 12.88
C PHE A 836 21.23 24.31 13.88
N ASP A 837 22.25 24.34 14.75
CA ASP A 837 22.38 23.39 15.86
C ASP A 837 21.16 23.45 16.78
N ASP A 838 20.69 24.66 17.13
CA ASP A 838 19.50 24.85 17.95
C ASP A 838 18.23 24.27 17.29
N TYR A 839 18.08 24.48 15.98
CA TYR A 839 17.02 23.85 15.18
C TYR A 839 17.12 22.32 15.23
N ASN A 840 18.30 21.76 14.97
CA ASN A 840 18.51 20.32 14.91
C ASN A 840 18.26 19.65 16.26
N ILE A 841 18.71 20.25 17.37
CA ILE A 841 18.46 19.77 18.74
C ILE A 841 16.94 19.70 19.01
N LYS A 842 16.21 20.77 18.68
CA LYS A 842 14.75 20.79 18.86
C LYS A 842 14.06 19.79 17.94
N TRP A 843 14.52 19.67 16.70
CA TRP A 843 13.94 18.78 15.71
C TRP A 843 14.08 17.32 16.14
N VAL A 844 15.25 16.86 16.61
CA VAL A 844 15.41 15.46 17.07
C VAL A 844 14.63 15.12 18.33
N GLN A 845 14.23 16.12 19.12
CA GLN A 845 13.43 15.93 20.33
C GLN A 845 11.91 15.96 20.07
N ASN A 846 11.47 16.28 18.86
CA ASN A 846 10.06 16.38 18.48
C ASN A 846 9.67 15.23 17.54
N ASP A 847 8.56 14.52 17.76
CA ASP A 847 8.18 13.36 16.93
C ASP A 847 6.73 13.44 16.38
N PRO A 848 6.40 14.42 15.53
CA PRO A 848 5.03 14.72 15.11
C PRO A 848 4.54 13.78 14.01
N ILE A 849 3.22 13.71 13.77
CA ILE A 849 2.65 12.87 12.69
C ILE A 849 3.05 13.36 11.30
N VAL A 850 3.00 14.69 11.09
CA VAL A 850 3.49 15.36 9.88
C VAL A 850 4.78 16.05 10.25
N ASP A 851 5.85 15.72 9.56
CA ASP A 851 7.19 16.24 9.82
C ASP A 851 7.87 16.62 8.50
N PHE A 852 9.03 17.26 8.61
CA PHE A 852 9.78 17.78 7.48
C PHE A 852 11.28 17.77 7.73
N ILE A 853 12.03 17.78 6.63
CA ILE A 853 13.46 18.06 6.58
C ILE A 853 13.58 19.26 5.63
N LEU A 854 14.23 20.33 6.07
CA LEU A 854 14.34 21.56 5.29
C LEU A 854 15.57 22.37 5.72
N GLY A 855 16.52 22.58 4.82
CA GLY A 855 17.73 23.37 5.09
C GLY A 855 18.89 23.04 4.16
N PHE A 856 20.10 23.45 4.55
CA PHE A 856 21.35 23.05 3.92
C PHE A 856 21.91 21.87 4.72
N ILE A 857 21.94 20.67 4.14
CA ILE A 857 22.06 19.44 4.94
C ILE A 857 23.21 18.58 4.45
N GLU A 858 23.09 18.04 3.24
CA GLU A 858 24.02 17.03 2.75
C GLU A 858 25.20 17.63 1.99
N VAL A 859 26.40 17.13 2.27
CA VAL A 859 27.66 17.70 1.74
C VAL A 859 28.23 16.93 0.56
N TYR A 860 27.48 15.98 -0.01
CA TYR A 860 27.96 15.10 -1.10
C TYR A 860 28.26 15.82 -2.42
N MET A 861 27.70 17.01 -2.63
CA MET A 861 27.93 17.83 -3.81
C MET A 861 29.15 18.75 -3.67
N ASP A 862 29.79 18.77 -2.50
CA ASP A 862 31.03 19.48 -2.25
C ASP A 862 32.22 18.50 -2.27
N ALA A 863 33.22 18.78 -3.11
CA ALA A 863 34.44 18.00 -3.17
C ALA A 863 35.25 18.04 -1.85
N ARG A 864 35.18 19.15 -1.10
CA ARG A 864 35.77 19.29 0.24
C ARG A 864 34.88 18.68 1.34
N GLY A 865 33.60 18.43 1.06
CA GLY A 865 32.65 17.83 2.01
C GLY A 865 32.21 18.74 3.15
N GLN A 866 32.12 20.06 2.92
CA GLN A 866 31.76 21.07 3.92
C GLN A 866 30.47 21.82 3.59
N LYS A 867 30.20 22.11 2.31
CA LYS A 867 29.01 22.88 1.88
C LYS A 867 27.78 21.99 1.79
N GLY A 868 26.71 22.41 2.45
CA GLY A 868 25.41 21.74 2.46
C GLY A 868 24.58 22.09 1.22
N SER A 869 24.12 21.06 0.52
CA SER A 869 23.09 21.15 -0.50
C SER A 869 21.75 21.48 0.14
N PHE A 870 20.96 22.31 -0.53
CA PHE A 870 19.60 22.58 -0.06
C PHE A 870 18.72 21.36 -0.28
N GLU A 871 18.08 20.90 0.78
CA GLU A 871 17.21 19.74 0.79
C GLU A 871 15.85 20.13 1.37
N SER A 872 14.77 19.67 0.73
CA SER A 872 13.44 19.71 1.29
C SER A 872 12.71 18.39 1.14
N LEU A 873 12.21 17.85 2.25
CA LEU A 873 11.33 16.69 2.30
C LEU A 873 10.15 17.01 3.23
N VAL A 874 8.93 16.71 2.80
CA VAL A 874 7.74 16.75 3.67
C VAL A 874 7.07 15.39 3.62
N TYR A 875 6.69 14.90 4.79
CA TYR A 875 6.17 13.55 4.94
C TYR A 875 5.22 13.42 6.13
N PHE A 876 4.55 12.28 6.21
CA PHE A 876 3.81 11.87 7.39
C PHE A 876 4.10 10.41 7.75
N LYS A 877 3.97 10.06 9.02
CA LYS A 877 4.26 8.70 9.51
C LYS A 877 3.28 7.68 8.94
N ASP A 878 3.82 6.54 8.51
CA ASP A 878 3.06 5.33 8.25
C ASP A 878 2.79 4.61 9.58
N GLN A 879 1.63 4.90 10.16
CA GLN A 879 1.24 4.39 11.48
C GLN A 879 1.11 2.86 11.53
N ASP A 880 0.88 2.20 10.38
CA ASP A 880 0.74 0.74 10.31
C ASP A 880 2.11 0.03 10.34
N ALA A 881 3.15 0.67 9.81
CA ALA A 881 4.50 0.13 9.71
C ALA A 881 5.44 0.54 10.86
N ALA A 882 5.16 1.63 11.57
CA ALA A 882 6.03 2.22 12.59
C ALA A 882 6.48 1.24 13.70
N LYS A 883 5.63 0.26 14.05
CA LYS A 883 5.91 -0.71 15.12
C LYS A 883 7.10 -1.63 14.84
N PHE A 884 7.40 -1.92 13.57
CA PHE A 884 8.54 -2.76 13.21
C PHE A 884 9.87 -2.01 13.39
N PHE A 885 9.92 -0.77 12.94
CA PHE A 885 11.08 0.11 13.01
C PHE A 885 11.47 0.44 14.44
N GLN A 886 10.46 0.76 15.26
CA GLN A 886 10.67 1.04 16.67
C GLN A 886 11.31 -0.15 17.40
N LYS A 887 10.90 -1.38 17.08
CA LYS A 887 11.53 -2.58 17.66
C LYS A 887 13.00 -2.76 17.27
N ILE A 888 13.37 -2.45 16.03
CA ILE A 888 14.80 -2.52 15.62
C ILE A 888 15.60 -1.42 16.31
N ALA A 889 15.04 -0.22 16.47
CA ALA A 889 15.68 0.88 17.20
C ALA A 889 15.87 0.54 18.70
N GLU A 890 14.89 -0.12 19.33
CA GLU A 890 15.00 -0.64 20.71
C GLU A 890 16.13 -1.67 20.86
N LEU A 891 16.49 -2.37 19.79
CA LEU A 891 17.57 -3.35 19.76
C LEU A 891 18.93 -2.76 19.39
N ALA A 892 19.04 -1.46 19.11
CA ALA A 892 20.33 -0.84 18.79
C ALA A 892 21.44 -1.12 19.83
N PRO A 893 21.18 -1.08 21.16
CA PRO A 893 22.18 -1.45 22.16
C PRO A 893 22.62 -2.92 22.08
N TYR A 894 21.70 -3.81 21.69
CA TYR A 894 21.99 -5.22 21.52
C TYR A 894 22.95 -5.47 20.34
N PHE A 895 22.71 -4.81 19.21
CA PHE A 895 23.57 -4.94 18.02
C PHE A 895 24.94 -4.28 18.23
N GLU A 896 25.00 -3.13 18.91
CA GLU A 896 26.25 -2.45 19.27
C GLU A 896 27.18 -3.36 20.10
N LYS A 897 26.64 -4.05 21.10
CA LYS A 897 27.41 -4.96 21.95
C LYS A 897 28.07 -6.09 21.15
N LYS A 898 27.40 -6.56 20.09
CA LYS A 898 27.83 -7.66 19.21
C LYS A 898 28.64 -7.21 18.00
N ALA A 899 28.84 -5.91 17.82
CA ALA A 899 29.64 -5.40 16.71
C ALA A 899 31.10 -5.94 16.80
N PRO A 900 31.74 -6.23 15.65
CA PRO A 900 33.04 -6.92 15.62
C PRO A 900 34.24 -6.01 15.95
N TRP A 901 34.03 -4.72 16.24
CA TRP A 901 35.09 -3.80 16.64
C TRP A 901 35.40 -3.84 18.14
N LEU A 902 36.54 -3.26 18.52
CA LEU A 902 37.04 -3.22 19.90
C LEU A 902 36.05 -2.52 20.85
N ASP A 903 35.97 -3.00 22.10
CA ASP A 903 35.03 -2.47 23.10
C ASP A 903 35.23 -0.97 23.38
N LYS A 904 36.46 -0.45 23.25
CA LYS A 904 36.73 1.00 23.36
C LYS A 904 36.00 1.86 22.33
N TYR A 905 35.52 1.28 21.23
CA TYR A 905 34.75 1.95 20.18
C TYR A 905 33.26 1.65 20.23
N LYS A 906 32.79 0.88 21.23
CA LYS A 906 31.37 0.64 21.46
C LYS A 906 30.76 1.75 22.30
N LYS A 907 29.52 2.13 21.99
CA LYS A 907 28.71 3.01 22.84
C LYS A 907 28.37 2.32 24.15
N THR A 908 28.71 2.96 25.27
CA THR A 908 28.44 2.45 26.63
C THR A 908 27.10 2.95 27.19
N GLU A 909 26.56 4.04 26.65
CA GLU A 909 25.27 4.63 27.03
C GLU A 909 24.47 5.00 25.78
N PHE A 910 23.19 4.60 25.73
CA PHE A 910 22.23 5.06 24.72
C PHE A 910 21.29 6.05 25.40
N LYS A 911 21.65 7.34 25.43
CA LYS A 911 20.93 8.33 26.26
C LYS A 911 19.49 8.64 25.82
N ASN A 912 19.05 8.17 24.66
CA ASN A 912 17.67 7.93 24.28
C ASN A 912 17.71 7.00 23.05
N PRO A 913 16.80 6.02 22.88
CA PRO A 913 16.73 5.27 21.64
C PRO A 913 16.43 6.25 20.49
N PRO A 914 17.08 6.10 19.32
CA PRO A 914 16.84 6.98 18.20
C PRO A 914 15.37 6.92 17.76
N ILE A 915 14.80 8.06 17.37
CA ILE A 915 13.47 8.07 16.77
C ILE A 915 13.60 7.38 15.41
N SER A 916 12.83 6.31 15.18
CA SER A 916 12.83 5.60 13.90
C SER A 916 11.41 5.47 13.37
N ASN A 917 11.17 6.05 12.19
CA ASN A 917 9.85 6.13 11.59
C ASN A 917 9.85 5.57 10.16
N ASN A 918 8.84 4.78 9.83
CA ASN A 918 8.47 4.57 8.44
C ASN A 918 7.60 5.73 7.98
N ILE A 919 7.96 6.38 6.88
CA ILE A 919 7.33 7.63 6.44
C ILE A 919 6.81 7.54 5.00
N LEU A 920 5.78 8.32 4.72
CA LEU A 920 5.20 8.51 3.40
C LEU A 920 5.49 9.93 2.92
N VAL A 921 6.38 10.04 1.95
CA VAL A 921 6.80 11.31 1.34
C VAL A 921 5.66 11.88 0.51
N ILE A 922 5.37 13.17 0.73
CA ILE A 922 4.41 13.95 -0.07
C ILE A 922 5.10 15.07 -0.86
N HIS A 923 6.34 15.39 -0.53
CA HIS A 923 7.14 16.37 -1.25
C HIS A 923 8.62 16.06 -1.09
N GLY A 924 9.36 16.17 -2.19
CA GLY A 924 10.82 16.27 -2.20
C GLY A 924 11.25 17.34 -3.20
N ALA A 925 12.17 18.21 -2.81
CA ALA A 925 12.80 19.20 -3.67
C ALA A 925 14.26 19.43 -3.24
N GLY A 926 15.06 20.00 -4.15
CA GLY A 926 16.50 20.12 -3.94
C GLY A 926 17.16 18.74 -3.98
N ASP A 927 18.06 18.46 -3.04
CA ASP A 927 18.78 17.18 -3.00
C ASP A 927 17.88 15.97 -2.63
N ALA A 928 16.63 16.21 -2.21
CA ALA A 928 15.63 15.17 -1.93
C ALA A 928 14.67 14.87 -3.10
N GLY A 929 14.77 15.56 -4.23
CA GLY A 929 13.90 15.32 -5.38
C GLY A 929 14.21 16.18 -6.61
N PRO A 930 14.21 15.61 -7.84
CA PRO A 930 13.60 14.32 -8.22
C PRO A 930 14.41 13.06 -7.89
N GLY A 931 15.71 13.17 -7.59
CA GLY A 931 16.49 12.08 -7.02
C GLY A 931 16.24 11.99 -5.53
N THR A 932 15.43 11.03 -5.09
CA THR A 932 15.04 10.91 -3.66
C THR A 932 15.74 9.72 -3.00
N PRO A 933 16.30 9.88 -1.79
CA PRO A 933 16.98 8.80 -1.08
C PRO A 933 16.00 7.71 -0.60
N ALA A 934 16.57 6.57 -0.20
CA ALA A 934 15.83 5.42 0.32
C ALA A 934 15.46 5.58 1.80
N GLY A 935 16.39 6.12 2.58
CA GLY A 935 16.30 6.42 3.99
C GLY A 935 17.13 7.67 4.29
N ILE A 936 16.93 8.25 5.47
CA ILE A 936 17.67 9.43 5.95
C ILE A 936 17.92 9.28 7.45
N ASN A 937 19.13 9.61 7.90
CA ASN A 937 19.51 9.67 9.32
C ASN A 937 20.12 11.03 9.69
N LEU A 938 19.36 11.84 10.42
CA LEU A 938 19.72 13.22 10.75
C LEU A 938 19.64 13.53 12.26
N PRO A 939 20.33 14.58 12.72
CA PRO A 939 21.22 15.48 11.97
C PRO A 939 22.59 14.85 11.70
N ASN A 940 23.37 15.51 10.84
CA ASN A 940 24.74 15.10 10.50
C ASN A 940 25.75 15.34 11.64
N ALA A 941 25.53 16.33 12.50
CA ALA A 941 26.45 16.67 13.59
C ALA A 941 26.55 15.54 14.62
N GLN A 942 27.73 14.91 14.73
CA GLN A 942 27.94 13.74 15.60
C GLN A 942 27.65 14.03 17.08
N TRP A 943 28.09 15.19 17.58
CA TRP A 943 27.90 15.55 18.99
C TRP A 943 26.41 15.72 19.36
N ILE A 944 25.56 16.17 18.43
CA ILE A 944 24.10 16.25 18.64
C ILE A 944 23.52 14.84 18.72
N ARG A 945 23.95 13.95 17.82
CA ARG A 945 23.51 12.54 17.81
C ARG A 945 23.86 11.84 19.12
N GLU A 946 25.06 12.09 19.65
CA GLU A 946 25.54 11.50 20.91
C GLU A 946 24.83 12.06 22.14
N LYS A 947 24.54 13.37 22.17
CA LYS A 947 23.99 14.04 23.36
C LYS A 947 22.46 14.10 23.40
N TYR A 948 21.82 14.30 22.26
CA TYR A 948 20.38 14.59 22.15
C TYR A 948 19.60 13.54 21.34
N GLY A 949 20.29 12.72 20.54
CA GLY A 949 19.69 11.66 19.73
C GLY A 949 19.63 11.97 18.24
N SER A 950 19.02 11.06 17.47
CA SER A 950 18.88 11.15 16.01
C SER A 950 17.49 10.72 15.56
N LYS A 951 17.11 11.13 14.35
CA LYS A 951 15.92 10.65 13.65
C LYS A 951 16.31 9.88 12.40
N ASN A 952 15.77 8.67 12.29
CA ASN A 952 15.98 7.74 11.20
C ASN A 952 14.65 7.54 10.48
N VAL A 953 14.55 7.96 9.24
CA VAL A 953 13.31 7.88 8.48
C VAL A 953 13.48 6.99 7.25
N MET A 954 12.58 6.03 7.09
CA MET A 954 12.51 5.16 5.92
C MET A 954 11.43 5.67 4.97
N LEU A 955 11.79 5.97 3.72
CA LEU A 955 10.88 6.58 2.76
C LEU A 955 10.09 5.47 2.02
N ALA A 956 9.05 4.95 2.67
CA ALA A 956 8.35 3.72 2.28
C ALA A 956 7.77 3.76 0.87
N ASN A 957 7.14 4.88 0.51
CA ASN A 957 6.54 5.06 -0.80
C ASN A 957 7.57 5.43 -1.88
N VAL A 958 8.74 5.96 -1.49
CA VAL A 958 9.88 6.15 -2.38
C VAL A 958 10.49 4.83 -2.74
N MET A 959 10.70 3.91 -1.78
CA MET A 959 11.35 2.59 -1.97
C MET A 959 10.63 1.62 -2.92
N GLY A 960 9.44 1.97 -3.40
CA GLY A 960 8.54 1.04 -4.05
C GLY A 960 8.93 0.39 -5.37
N GLY A 961 9.22 -0.91 -5.40
CA GLY A 961 9.41 -1.65 -6.66
C GLY A 961 10.87 -1.72 -7.15
N SER A 962 11.75 -0.79 -6.77
CA SER A 962 13.20 -0.91 -7.03
C SER A 962 13.87 -1.95 -6.12
N TYR A 963 13.43 -2.09 -4.86
CA TYR A 963 14.00 -3.05 -3.90
C TYR A 963 13.37 -4.46 -3.96
N LYS A 964 12.56 -4.73 -4.99
CA LYS A 964 12.09 -6.09 -5.35
C LYS A 964 13.17 -6.94 -6.04
N ALA A 965 14.41 -6.43 -6.13
CA ALA A 965 15.51 -7.08 -6.84
C ALA A 965 15.99 -8.38 -6.16
N ILE A 966 15.71 -8.58 -4.87
CA ILE A 966 15.85 -9.90 -4.23
C ILE A 966 14.52 -10.64 -4.42
N PRO A 967 14.50 -11.77 -5.15
CA PRO A 967 13.26 -12.47 -5.45
C PRO A 967 12.50 -12.83 -4.17
N VAL A 968 11.26 -12.36 -4.04
CA VAL A 968 10.37 -12.71 -2.91
C VAL A 968 9.92 -14.19 -2.97
N LYS A 969 10.15 -14.83 -4.12
CA LYS A 969 9.81 -16.21 -4.43
C LYS A 969 11.00 -16.88 -5.10
N PRO A 970 11.16 -18.20 -4.93
CA PRO A 970 12.21 -18.91 -5.63
C PRO A 970 12.10 -18.67 -7.14
N LEU A 971 13.26 -18.40 -7.77
CA LEU A 971 13.37 -18.16 -9.19
C LEU A 971 12.77 -19.36 -9.94
N LYS A 972 11.75 -19.13 -10.75
CA LYS A 972 11.16 -20.20 -11.57
C LYS A 972 12.02 -20.46 -12.79
N GLU A 973 12.33 -19.40 -13.52
CA GLU A 973 13.12 -19.45 -14.76
C GLU A 973 14.07 -18.26 -14.80
N PRO A 974 15.37 -18.47 -15.13
CA PRO A 974 16.30 -17.37 -15.28
C PRO A 974 16.00 -16.54 -16.52
N THR A 975 16.04 -15.21 -16.36
CA THR A 975 15.93 -14.29 -17.49
C THR A 975 17.18 -14.35 -18.37
N ASP A 976 17.08 -13.87 -19.61
CA ASP A 976 18.26 -13.74 -20.48
C ASP A 976 19.36 -12.90 -19.82
N TYR A 977 19.00 -11.87 -19.04
CA TYR A 977 19.95 -11.07 -18.26
C TYR A 977 20.66 -11.91 -17.20
N MET A 978 19.93 -12.77 -16.47
CA MET A 978 20.52 -13.65 -15.46
C MET A 978 21.46 -14.66 -16.11
N LYS A 979 21.02 -15.32 -17.19
CA LYS A 979 21.87 -16.25 -17.96
C LYS A 979 23.12 -15.58 -18.47
N GLU A 980 23.02 -14.30 -18.84
CA GLU A 980 24.15 -13.55 -19.34
C GLU A 980 25.11 -13.11 -18.25
N PHE A 981 24.68 -12.67 -17.05
CA PHE A 981 25.57 -12.02 -16.08
C PHE A 981 25.69 -12.69 -14.71
N TYR A 982 24.88 -13.71 -14.41
CA TYR A 982 24.86 -14.35 -13.10
C TYR A 982 25.64 -15.66 -13.20
N HIS A 983 26.42 -15.94 -12.17
CA HIS A 983 27.07 -17.23 -12.04
C HIS A 983 26.01 -18.36 -12.09
N PRO A 984 26.25 -19.49 -12.78
CA PRO A 984 25.29 -20.60 -12.84
C PRO A 984 24.82 -21.08 -11.46
N GLU A 985 25.74 -21.25 -10.51
CA GLU A 985 25.39 -21.58 -9.11
C GLU A 985 24.51 -20.52 -8.44
N HIS A 986 24.69 -19.23 -8.76
CA HIS A 986 23.82 -18.17 -8.25
C HIS A 986 22.39 -18.35 -8.79
N ILE A 987 22.24 -18.70 -10.07
CA ILE A 987 20.93 -18.97 -10.68
C ILE A 987 20.26 -20.14 -9.96
N GLU A 988 20.99 -21.25 -9.73
CA GLU A 988 20.46 -22.39 -8.99
C GLU A 988 20.10 -22.01 -7.53
N PHE A 989 20.95 -21.25 -6.85
CA PHE A 989 20.68 -20.75 -5.52
C PHE A 989 19.39 -19.92 -5.47
N LEU A 990 19.16 -19.01 -6.43
CA LEU A 990 17.95 -18.20 -6.48
C LEU A 990 16.67 -19.04 -6.65
N LYS A 991 16.75 -20.24 -7.22
CA LYS A 991 15.61 -21.19 -7.28
C LYS A 991 15.26 -21.79 -5.92
N THR A 992 16.10 -21.61 -4.91
CA THR A 992 15.90 -22.14 -3.56
C THR A 992 15.48 -21.07 -2.53
N LEU A 993 15.44 -19.80 -2.95
CA LEU A 993 15.26 -18.64 -2.08
C LEU A 993 13.85 -18.56 -1.47
N ASP A 994 13.77 -18.21 -0.19
CA ASP A 994 12.54 -18.03 0.56
C ASP A 994 12.50 -16.66 1.28
N GLY A 995 11.75 -15.72 0.70
CA GLY A 995 11.53 -14.39 1.29
C GLY A 995 12.41 -13.29 0.71
N ASN A 996 12.28 -12.07 1.25
CA ASN A 996 13.01 -10.88 0.81
C ASN A 996 13.63 -10.19 2.02
N VAL A 997 14.89 -9.79 1.91
CA VAL A 997 15.64 -9.10 2.96
C VAL A 997 16.06 -7.67 2.57
N GLY A 998 15.79 -7.23 1.34
CA GLY A 998 16.27 -5.95 0.83
C GLY A 998 15.77 -4.75 1.65
N TYR A 999 14.54 -4.80 2.15
CA TYR A 999 14.00 -3.77 3.05
C TYR A 999 14.68 -3.79 4.43
N THR A 1000 14.99 -4.98 4.93
CA THR A 1000 15.69 -5.18 6.21
C THR A 1000 17.11 -4.67 6.14
N VAL A 1001 17.85 -4.91 5.04
CA VAL A 1001 19.21 -4.39 4.83
C VAL A 1001 19.23 -2.86 4.97
N VAL A 1002 18.33 -2.15 4.28
CA VAL A 1002 18.26 -0.69 4.39
C VAL A 1002 17.83 -0.27 5.80
N THR A 1003 16.87 -0.97 6.41
CA THR A 1003 16.47 -0.68 7.80
C THR A 1003 17.64 -0.78 8.78
N LEU A 1004 18.48 -1.81 8.65
CA LEU A 1004 19.65 -1.98 9.50
C LEU A 1004 20.73 -0.94 9.19
N HIS A 1005 20.96 -0.65 7.91
CA HIS A 1005 21.90 0.38 7.46
C HIS A 1005 21.59 1.73 8.13
N GLU A 1006 20.34 2.17 8.08
CA GLU A 1006 19.93 3.47 8.66
C GLU A 1006 20.02 3.47 10.20
N ILE A 1007 19.36 2.51 10.85
CA ILE A 1007 19.14 2.54 12.30
C ILE A 1007 20.40 2.17 13.08
N ILE A 1008 21.02 1.03 12.71
CA ILE A 1008 22.15 0.48 13.47
C ILE A 1008 23.48 0.64 12.73
N GLY A 1009 23.48 0.93 11.42
CA GLY A 1009 24.68 1.29 10.68
C GLY A 1009 25.15 2.68 11.10
N HIS A 1010 24.52 3.74 10.62
CA HIS A 1010 24.89 5.12 10.98
C HIS A 1010 24.75 5.42 12.49
N GLY A 1011 23.86 4.70 13.19
CA GLY A 1011 23.61 4.89 14.63
C GLY A 1011 24.64 4.27 15.57
N SER A 1012 25.57 3.44 15.09
CA SER A 1012 26.52 2.67 15.92
C SER A 1012 27.92 3.27 16.03
N GLY A 1013 28.66 2.82 17.05
CA GLY A 1013 30.07 3.16 17.26
C GLY A 1013 30.30 4.53 17.90
N LYS A 1014 31.38 4.65 18.68
CA LYS A 1014 31.85 5.93 19.25
C LYS A 1014 33.27 6.24 18.82
N VAL A 1015 33.60 7.54 18.82
CA VAL A 1015 34.93 8.04 18.51
C VAL A 1015 35.87 7.94 19.72
N SER A 1016 37.18 7.99 19.46
CA SER A 1016 38.21 8.06 20.49
C SER A 1016 38.15 9.42 21.20
N GLU A 1017 38.43 9.44 22.50
CA GLU A 1017 38.55 10.67 23.31
C GLU A 1017 39.67 11.60 22.81
N LYS A 1018 40.54 11.13 21.91
CA LYS A 1018 41.58 11.93 21.26
C LYS A 1018 41.06 12.89 20.19
N LEU A 1019 39.87 12.64 19.63
CA LEU A 1019 39.28 13.53 18.64
C LEU A 1019 38.58 14.69 19.37
N THR A 1020 38.94 15.92 18.99
CA THR A 1020 38.36 17.15 19.57
C THR A 1020 37.29 17.77 18.66
N GLY A 1021 37.05 17.19 17.48
CA GLY A 1021 36.07 17.63 16.48
C GLY A 1021 35.34 16.44 15.84
N ASP A 1022 34.54 16.73 14.81
CA ASP A 1022 33.77 15.69 14.09
C ASP A 1022 34.73 14.83 13.25
N PRO A 1023 34.57 13.49 13.18
CA PRO A 1023 35.40 12.64 12.32
C PRO A 1023 35.49 13.10 10.87
N ALA A 1024 34.46 13.75 10.33
CA ALA A 1024 34.48 14.32 8.99
C ALA A 1024 35.61 15.34 8.79
N ASP A 1025 35.93 16.13 9.83
CA ASP A 1025 36.99 17.15 9.79
C ASP A 1025 38.40 16.54 9.65
N TYR A 1026 38.58 15.30 10.13
CA TYR A 1026 39.85 14.59 10.07
C TYR A 1026 39.98 13.74 8.81
N LEU A 1027 38.87 13.13 8.36
CA LEU A 1027 38.86 12.20 7.24
C LEU A 1027 38.61 12.86 5.88
N GLY A 1028 38.15 14.12 5.87
CA GLY A 1028 38.02 14.93 4.66
C GLY A 1028 37.16 14.27 3.59
N GLU A 1029 37.67 14.26 2.36
CA GLU A 1029 36.99 13.77 1.16
C GLU A 1029 36.62 12.27 1.21
N TYR A 1030 37.22 11.49 2.12
CA TYR A 1030 36.98 10.06 2.27
C TYR A 1030 35.89 9.72 3.29
N TYR A 1031 35.47 10.68 4.12
CA TYR A 1031 34.56 10.43 5.24
C TYR A 1031 33.24 9.79 4.78
N SER A 1032 32.54 10.44 3.84
CA SER A 1032 31.23 9.99 3.37
C SER A 1032 31.28 8.56 2.80
N THR A 1033 32.26 8.26 1.95
CA THR A 1033 32.47 6.91 1.40
C THR A 1033 32.66 5.87 2.51
N LEU A 1034 33.44 6.18 3.55
CA LEU A 1034 33.69 5.25 4.65
C LEU A 1034 32.48 5.07 5.55
N GLU A 1035 31.74 6.14 5.83
CA GLU A 1035 30.54 6.08 6.66
C GLU A 1035 29.45 5.23 6.01
N GLU A 1036 29.25 5.37 4.69
CA GLU A 1036 28.35 4.51 3.91
C GLU A 1036 28.81 3.05 3.88
N ALA A 1037 30.13 2.81 3.72
CA ALA A 1037 30.67 1.46 3.73
C ALA A 1037 30.46 0.78 5.09
N ARG A 1038 30.70 1.51 6.18
CA ARG A 1038 30.48 1.07 7.55
C ARG A 1038 29.02 0.70 7.81
N ALA A 1039 28.09 1.56 7.39
CA ALA A 1039 26.66 1.32 7.57
C ALA A 1039 26.17 0.10 6.78
N ASN A 1040 26.63 -0.06 5.54
CA ASN A 1040 26.38 -1.26 4.72
C ASN A 1040 26.90 -2.53 5.38
N LEU A 1041 28.15 -2.52 5.84
CA LEU A 1041 28.78 -3.68 6.48
C LEU A 1041 28.10 -4.04 7.80
N MET A 1042 27.66 -3.05 8.59
CA MET A 1042 26.89 -3.30 9.81
C MET A 1042 25.55 -3.97 9.51
N ALA A 1043 24.87 -3.58 8.43
CA ALA A 1043 23.67 -4.27 7.97
C ALA A 1043 23.99 -5.72 7.56
N TYR A 1044 25.02 -5.93 6.73
CA TYR A 1044 25.40 -7.26 6.22
C TYR A 1044 25.82 -8.22 7.34
N TRP A 1045 26.60 -7.73 8.32
CA TRP A 1045 27.08 -8.51 9.46
C TRP A 1045 25.94 -9.11 10.29
N ASN A 1046 24.88 -8.32 10.52
CA ASN A 1046 23.80 -8.68 11.43
C ASN A 1046 22.69 -9.53 10.79
N LEU A 1047 22.72 -9.81 9.48
CA LEU A 1047 21.66 -10.55 8.79
C LEU A 1047 21.40 -11.97 9.35
N TYR A 1048 22.41 -12.58 9.97
CA TYR A 1048 22.32 -13.92 10.57
C TYR A 1048 21.98 -13.89 12.06
N ASP A 1049 21.74 -12.71 12.66
CA ASP A 1049 21.41 -12.63 14.08
C ASP A 1049 20.01 -13.25 14.34
N PRO A 1050 19.88 -14.18 15.31
CA PRO A 1050 18.61 -14.86 15.59
C PRO A 1050 17.44 -13.92 15.86
N VAL A 1051 17.69 -12.76 16.48
CA VAL A 1051 16.64 -11.79 16.83
C VAL A 1051 15.94 -11.27 15.57
N LEU A 1052 16.63 -11.15 14.44
CA LEU A 1052 16.00 -10.73 13.18
C LEU A 1052 15.04 -11.80 12.62
N LYS A 1053 15.32 -13.09 12.87
CA LYS A 1053 14.41 -14.20 12.51
C LYS A 1053 13.20 -14.22 13.42
N GLU A 1054 13.40 -14.02 14.72
CA GLU A 1054 12.31 -13.92 15.71
C GLU A 1054 11.34 -12.77 15.42
N LEU A 1055 11.88 -11.63 14.96
CA LEU A 1055 11.07 -10.47 14.54
C LEU A 1055 10.42 -10.64 13.16
N GLY A 1056 10.77 -11.70 12.41
CA GLY A 1056 10.34 -11.88 11.02
C GLY A 1056 10.95 -10.88 10.04
N ALA A 1057 12.03 -10.18 10.44
CA ALA A 1057 12.79 -9.25 9.60
C ALA A 1057 13.66 -9.99 8.57
N VAL A 1058 14.17 -11.16 8.94
CA VAL A 1058 14.88 -12.09 8.06
C VAL A 1058 14.12 -13.41 8.08
N TYR A 1059 13.73 -13.93 6.92
CA TYR A 1059 12.87 -15.12 6.85
C TYR A 1059 13.65 -16.42 7.10
N SER A 1060 14.90 -16.47 6.62
CA SER A 1060 15.77 -17.63 6.67
C SER A 1060 17.23 -17.19 6.49
N ASP A 1061 18.17 -18.07 6.81
CA ASP A 1061 19.59 -17.82 6.52
C ASP A 1061 19.84 -17.73 5.01
N LYS A 1062 19.05 -18.43 4.18
CA LYS A 1062 19.10 -18.30 2.71
C LYS A 1062 18.73 -16.91 2.23
N ALA A 1063 17.82 -16.22 2.92
CA ALA A 1063 17.50 -14.83 2.60
C ALA A 1063 18.71 -13.92 2.86
N ALA A 1064 19.52 -14.21 3.88
CA ALA A 1064 20.78 -13.52 4.14
C ALA A 1064 21.86 -13.87 3.10
N ASP A 1065 22.00 -15.16 2.74
CA ASP A 1065 22.93 -15.63 1.71
C ASP A 1065 22.74 -14.88 0.37
N ALA A 1066 21.48 -14.58 0.01
CA ALA A 1066 21.15 -13.82 -1.20
C ALA A 1066 21.79 -12.44 -1.26
N VAL A 1067 22.03 -11.79 -0.12
CA VAL A 1067 22.75 -10.50 -0.07
C VAL A 1067 24.21 -10.71 -0.39
N TYR A 1068 24.83 -11.77 0.13
CA TYR A 1068 26.25 -12.06 -0.13
C TYR A 1068 26.48 -12.45 -1.60
N TRP A 1069 25.59 -13.26 -2.17
CA TRP A 1069 25.58 -13.54 -3.59
C TRP A 1069 25.37 -12.29 -4.45
N ALA A 1070 24.55 -11.34 -3.99
CA ALA A 1070 24.36 -10.07 -4.66
C ALA A 1070 25.62 -9.19 -4.63
N ILE A 1071 26.33 -9.13 -3.50
CA ILE A 1071 27.61 -8.42 -3.37
C ILE A 1071 28.63 -9.01 -4.36
N ALA A 1072 28.83 -10.32 -4.35
CA ALA A 1072 29.76 -11.00 -5.26
C ALA A 1072 29.43 -10.74 -6.74
N ARG A 1073 28.16 -10.90 -7.13
CA ARG A 1073 27.72 -10.61 -8.50
C ARG A 1073 27.98 -9.14 -8.89
N ASN A 1074 27.74 -8.22 -7.97
CA ASN A 1074 27.87 -6.79 -8.24
C ASN A 1074 29.33 -6.37 -8.47
N THR A 1075 30.32 -7.12 -7.96
CA THR A 1075 31.76 -6.91 -8.23
C THR A 1075 32.06 -6.77 -9.72
N LEU A 1076 31.37 -7.54 -10.58
CA LEU A 1076 31.50 -7.40 -12.04
C LEU A 1076 30.48 -6.45 -12.65
N LEU A 1077 29.23 -6.45 -12.15
CA LEU A 1077 28.15 -5.65 -12.76
C LEU A 1077 28.33 -4.14 -12.57
N THR A 1078 29.06 -3.70 -11.55
CA THR A 1078 29.36 -2.27 -11.33
C THR A 1078 30.02 -1.64 -12.56
N TYR A 1079 30.94 -2.35 -13.21
CA TYR A 1079 31.63 -1.91 -14.44
C TYR A 1079 30.68 -1.60 -15.60
N THR A 1080 29.48 -2.20 -15.65
CA THR A 1080 28.54 -1.94 -16.75
C THR A 1080 27.84 -0.57 -16.66
N ARG A 1081 27.93 0.10 -15.50
CA ARG A 1081 27.23 1.36 -15.19
C ARG A 1081 27.99 2.61 -15.61
N TYR A 1082 29.32 2.54 -15.60
CA TYR A 1082 30.20 3.65 -15.90
C TYR A 1082 30.61 3.56 -17.37
N ARG A 1083 30.53 4.66 -18.14
CA ARG A 1083 30.86 4.65 -19.57
C ARG A 1083 31.69 5.87 -19.91
N GLY A 1084 32.88 5.62 -20.46
CA GLY A 1084 33.81 6.68 -20.83
C GLY A 1084 34.44 7.40 -19.63
N VAL A 1085 34.41 6.78 -18.46
CA VAL A 1085 35.10 7.22 -17.22
C VAL A 1085 35.77 6.00 -16.59
N ASP A 1086 36.89 6.16 -15.92
CA ASP A 1086 37.63 5.10 -15.22
C ASP A 1086 37.65 5.25 -13.70
N THR A 1087 36.95 6.26 -13.17
CA THR A 1087 36.75 6.49 -11.73
C THR A 1087 35.28 6.47 -11.34
N ILE A 1088 35.03 6.12 -10.08
CA ILE A 1088 33.73 6.30 -9.42
C ILE A 1088 33.81 7.55 -8.54
N GLU A 1089 32.85 8.47 -8.67
CA GLU A 1089 32.81 9.70 -7.87
C GLU A 1089 31.81 9.69 -6.70
N GLU A 1090 30.65 9.05 -6.87
CA GLU A 1090 29.55 9.08 -5.89
C GLU A 1090 29.85 8.16 -4.69
N ASP A 1091 29.69 8.69 -3.46
CA ASP A 1091 30.15 8.07 -2.22
C ASP A 1091 29.49 6.72 -1.91
N HIS A 1092 28.19 6.54 -2.17
CA HIS A 1092 27.52 5.25 -1.94
C HIS A 1092 28.01 4.18 -2.94
N GLN A 1093 28.25 4.56 -4.19
CA GLN A 1093 28.85 3.67 -5.19
C GLN A 1093 30.30 3.35 -4.86
N ARG A 1094 31.11 4.32 -4.38
CA ARG A 1094 32.47 4.10 -3.88
C ARG A 1094 32.47 3.14 -2.71
N ALA A 1095 31.58 3.34 -1.74
CA ALA A 1095 31.43 2.48 -0.57
C ALA A 1095 31.10 1.03 -0.98
N SER A 1096 30.13 0.87 -1.88
CA SER A 1096 29.74 -0.44 -2.40
C SER A 1096 30.88 -1.11 -3.16
N PHE A 1097 31.63 -0.36 -3.97
CA PHE A 1097 32.75 -0.86 -4.76
C PHE A 1097 33.96 -1.20 -3.88
N LEU A 1098 34.22 -0.40 -2.84
CA LEU A 1098 35.22 -0.66 -1.81
C LEU A 1098 34.94 -2.00 -1.13
N VAL A 1099 33.72 -2.22 -0.63
CA VAL A 1099 33.34 -3.48 0.00
C VAL A 1099 33.52 -4.66 -0.97
N GLN A 1100 33.04 -4.53 -2.21
CA GLN A 1100 33.18 -5.56 -3.24
C GLN A 1100 34.63 -5.92 -3.53
N ASN A 1101 35.49 -4.93 -3.75
CA ASN A 1101 36.90 -5.12 -4.11
C ASN A 1101 37.75 -5.56 -2.92
N TYR A 1102 37.45 -5.11 -1.71
CA TYR A 1102 38.14 -5.56 -0.50
C TYR A 1102 37.84 -7.05 -0.25
N LEU A 1103 36.56 -7.45 -0.31
CA LEU A 1103 36.16 -8.86 -0.17
C LEU A 1103 36.76 -9.74 -1.29
N TRP A 1104 36.89 -9.22 -2.50
CA TRP A 1104 37.49 -9.94 -3.62
C TRP A 1104 39.03 -10.01 -3.53
N LYS A 1105 39.71 -8.86 -3.52
CA LYS A 1105 41.16 -8.76 -3.73
C LYS A 1105 41.96 -8.91 -2.44
N LYS A 1106 41.42 -8.51 -1.28
CA LYS A 1106 42.13 -8.56 0.00
C LYS A 1106 41.77 -9.81 0.80
N CYS A 1107 40.49 -10.05 1.05
CA CYS A 1107 40.04 -11.21 1.85
C CYS A 1107 40.01 -12.51 1.05
N GLY A 1108 39.89 -12.44 -0.28
CA GLY A 1108 39.65 -13.61 -1.12
C GLY A 1108 38.33 -14.33 -0.78
N ALA A 1109 37.33 -13.59 -0.32
CA ALA A 1109 35.98 -14.07 0.00
C ALA A 1109 35.07 -14.17 -1.23
N ILE A 1110 35.40 -13.46 -2.30
CA ILE A 1110 34.77 -13.54 -3.62
C ILE A 1110 35.78 -14.14 -4.59
N THR A 1111 35.33 -15.04 -5.47
CA THR A 1111 36.13 -15.54 -6.60
C THR A 1111 35.50 -15.09 -7.92
N VAL A 1112 36.36 -14.85 -8.91
CA VAL A 1112 35.98 -14.53 -10.29
C VAL A 1112 36.55 -15.61 -11.20
N GLU A 1113 35.69 -16.29 -11.94
CA GLU A 1113 36.07 -17.42 -12.81
C GLU A 1113 35.50 -17.26 -14.23
N ARG A 1114 36.17 -17.88 -15.20
CA ARG A 1114 35.78 -17.84 -16.61
C ARG A 1114 35.02 -19.13 -16.97
N ILE A 1115 33.74 -18.99 -17.33
CA ILE A 1115 32.90 -20.10 -17.79
C ILE A 1115 32.51 -19.81 -19.24
N ASN A 1116 32.83 -20.70 -20.16
CA ASN A 1116 32.57 -20.55 -21.60
C ASN A 1116 33.05 -19.20 -22.15
N GLY A 1117 34.26 -18.78 -21.76
CA GLY A 1117 34.85 -17.53 -22.23
C GLY A 1117 34.19 -16.26 -21.67
N LYS A 1118 33.46 -16.33 -20.55
CA LYS A 1118 32.88 -15.15 -19.89
C LYS A 1118 33.17 -15.17 -18.39
N LEU A 1119 33.43 -14.00 -17.80
CA LEU A 1119 33.70 -13.84 -16.37
C LEU A 1119 32.41 -13.88 -15.53
N TYR A 1120 32.44 -14.59 -14.40
CA TYR A 1120 31.36 -14.62 -13.42
C TYR A 1120 31.95 -14.54 -12.01
N ALA A 1121 31.23 -13.91 -11.09
CA ALA A 1121 31.65 -13.77 -9.70
C ALA A 1121 30.71 -14.54 -8.77
N LYS A 1122 31.30 -15.20 -7.76
CA LYS A 1122 30.56 -15.91 -6.70
C LYS A 1122 31.27 -15.78 -5.34
N PRO A 1123 30.54 -15.92 -4.22
CA PRO A 1123 31.16 -16.13 -2.91
C PRO A 1123 32.02 -17.41 -2.92
N VAL A 1124 33.14 -17.40 -2.20
CA VAL A 1124 33.94 -18.60 -1.94
C VAL A 1124 33.23 -19.50 -0.93
N SER A 1125 32.77 -18.92 0.17
CA SER A 1125 31.81 -19.50 1.10
C SER A 1125 31.08 -18.39 1.87
N ILE A 1126 29.99 -18.73 2.55
CA ILE A 1126 29.25 -17.75 3.36
C ILE A 1126 30.04 -17.35 4.60
N GLU A 1127 30.78 -18.28 5.19
CA GLU A 1127 31.65 -18.06 6.35
C GLU A 1127 32.75 -17.06 6.00
N LYS A 1128 33.47 -17.28 4.89
CA LYS A 1128 34.56 -16.41 4.47
C LYS A 1128 34.07 -15.00 4.09
N MET A 1129 32.87 -14.90 3.50
CA MET A 1129 32.21 -13.60 3.30
C MET A 1129 31.94 -12.89 4.62
N ARG A 1130 31.40 -13.60 5.61
CA ARG A 1130 31.10 -13.03 6.93
C ARG A 1130 32.36 -12.60 7.67
N GLU A 1131 33.44 -13.39 7.62
CA GLU A 1131 34.75 -13.04 8.17
C GLU A 1131 35.29 -11.76 7.54
N GLY A 1132 35.34 -11.68 6.21
CA GLY A 1132 35.82 -10.48 5.51
C GLY A 1132 34.96 -9.24 5.76
N ILE A 1133 33.63 -9.41 5.88
CA ILE A 1133 32.72 -8.32 6.27
C ILE A 1133 33.02 -7.83 7.69
N GLY A 1134 33.24 -8.74 8.64
CA GLY A 1134 33.57 -8.41 10.02
C GLY A 1134 34.92 -7.70 10.16
N GLU A 1135 35.95 -8.20 9.45
CA GLU A 1135 37.28 -7.59 9.40
C GLU A 1135 37.22 -6.15 8.87
N LEU A 1136 36.59 -5.94 7.71
CA LEU A 1136 36.47 -4.63 7.11
C LEU A 1136 35.62 -3.67 7.96
N LEU A 1137 34.54 -4.17 8.57
CA LEU A 1137 33.70 -3.37 9.47
C LEU A 1137 34.49 -2.88 10.68
N ALA A 1138 35.30 -3.74 11.29
CA ALA A 1138 36.13 -3.38 12.42
C ALA A 1138 37.22 -2.35 12.03
N GLU A 1139 37.85 -2.52 10.88
CA GLU A 1139 38.89 -1.59 10.40
C GLU A 1139 38.32 -0.21 10.05
N ILE A 1140 37.19 -0.15 9.33
CA ILE A 1140 36.56 1.14 9.02
C ILE A 1140 36.10 1.84 10.31
N MET A 1141 35.59 1.09 11.30
CA MET A 1141 35.25 1.68 12.60
C MET A 1141 36.49 2.23 13.32
N ARG A 1142 37.64 1.54 13.28
CA ARG A 1142 38.90 2.05 13.84
C ARG A 1142 39.32 3.35 13.15
N ILE A 1143 39.33 3.36 11.82
CA ILE A 1143 39.69 4.54 11.01
C ILE A 1143 38.83 5.74 11.39
N LYS A 1144 37.50 5.54 11.46
CA LYS A 1144 36.55 6.58 11.90
C LYS A 1144 36.80 7.03 13.33
N ALA A 1145 36.99 6.10 14.26
CA ALA A 1145 37.15 6.43 15.67
C ALA A 1145 38.45 7.18 15.96
N GLU A 1146 39.50 6.95 15.17
CA GLU A 1146 40.83 7.53 15.35
C GLU A 1146 41.08 8.75 14.45
N GLY A 1147 40.22 9.04 13.47
CA GLY A 1147 40.44 10.11 12.50
C GLY A 1147 41.65 9.83 11.59
N ASP A 1148 41.89 8.57 11.26
CA ASP A 1148 43.07 8.10 10.53
C ASP A 1148 42.96 8.37 9.02
N TYR A 1149 43.33 9.58 8.61
CA TYR A 1149 43.24 10.04 7.23
C TYR A 1149 44.06 9.19 6.25
N GLU A 1150 45.28 8.79 6.61
CA GLU A 1150 46.14 8.03 5.68
C GLU A 1150 45.60 6.61 5.45
N ALA A 1151 45.08 5.95 6.49
CA ALA A 1151 44.39 4.67 6.33
C ALA A 1151 43.11 4.82 5.52
N ALA A 1152 42.31 5.87 5.76
CA ALA A 1152 41.12 6.18 4.99
C ALA A 1152 41.43 6.34 3.50
N LYS A 1153 42.42 7.19 3.19
CA LYS A 1153 42.91 7.43 1.84
C LYS A 1153 43.39 6.14 1.18
N SER A 1154 44.25 5.37 1.85
CA SER A 1154 44.78 4.11 1.32
C SER A 1154 43.66 3.12 0.99
N LEU A 1155 42.70 2.94 1.90
CA LEU A 1155 41.60 2.00 1.71
C LEU A 1155 40.67 2.43 0.56
N VAL A 1156 40.26 3.69 0.51
CA VAL A 1156 39.35 4.18 -0.54
C VAL A 1156 40.04 4.23 -1.90
N GLN A 1157 41.28 4.70 -1.99
CA GLN A 1157 42.01 4.76 -3.25
C GLN A 1157 42.29 3.38 -3.83
N THR A 1158 42.60 2.39 -2.98
CA THR A 1158 42.92 1.04 -3.44
C THR A 1158 41.68 0.28 -3.93
N TYR A 1159 40.53 0.44 -3.25
CA TYR A 1159 39.38 -0.44 -3.47
C TYR A 1159 38.11 0.28 -3.96
N GLY A 1160 37.97 1.59 -3.76
CA GLY A 1160 36.72 2.33 -3.97
C GLY A 1160 36.65 3.21 -5.21
N ILE A 1161 37.77 3.54 -5.86
CA ILE A 1161 37.80 4.58 -6.92
C ILE A 1161 37.99 4.00 -8.32
N TYR A 1162 39.09 3.28 -8.56
CA TYR A 1162 39.57 3.01 -9.92
C TYR A 1162 38.98 1.73 -10.52
N LEU A 1163 38.41 1.86 -11.72
CA LEU A 1163 37.95 0.75 -12.54
C LEU A 1163 39.14 0.13 -13.29
N ASP A 1164 39.35 -1.16 -13.10
CA ASP A 1164 40.28 -1.95 -13.94
C ASP A 1164 39.90 -1.82 -15.44
N LYS A 1165 40.84 -1.35 -16.26
CA LYS A 1165 40.57 -0.94 -17.65
C LYS A 1165 40.16 -2.10 -18.55
N GLU A 1166 40.83 -3.24 -18.43
CA GLU A 1166 40.55 -4.41 -19.26
C GLU A 1166 39.24 -5.06 -18.86
N LEU A 1167 39.00 -5.20 -17.55
CA LEU A 1167 37.74 -5.71 -17.04
C LEU A 1167 36.57 -4.80 -17.41
N HIS A 1168 36.77 -3.48 -17.34
CA HIS A 1168 35.77 -2.49 -17.71
C HIS A 1168 35.39 -2.62 -19.19
N LYS A 1169 36.39 -2.72 -20.08
CA LYS A 1169 36.20 -2.91 -21.51
C LYS A 1169 35.46 -4.21 -21.81
N GLU A 1170 35.86 -5.33 -21.19
CA GLU A 1170 35.20 -6.63 -21.35
C GLU A 1170 33.73 -6.59 -20.91
N MET A 1171 33.46 -6.04 -19.72
CA MET A 1171 32.10 -6.00 -19.17
C MET A 1171 31.18 -5.07 -19.96
N LEU A 1172 31.67 -3.92 -20.45
CA LEU A 1172 30.91 -3.04 -21.33
C LEU A 1172 30.60 -3.69 -22.67
N ALA A 1173 31.59 -4.32 -23.31
CA ALA A 1173 31.40 -5.01 -24.59
C ALA A 1173 30.36 -6.13 -24.47
N ARG A 1174 30.43 -6.92 -23.40
CA ARG A 1174 29.44 -7.97 -23.09
C ARG A 1174 28.03 -7.40 -22.88
N TYR A 1175 27.92 -6.28 -22.16
CA TYR A 1175 26.64 -5.63 -21.94
C TYR A 1175 26.03 -5.04 -23.22
N ASP A 1176 26.87 -4.50 -24.11
CA ASP A 1176 26.43 -3.97 -25.40
C ASP A 1176 25.98 -5.09 -26.36
N ASP A 1177 26.72 -6.19 -26.42
CA ASP A 1177 26.32 -7.39 -27.19
C ASP A 1177 24.98 -7.96 -26.68
N TYR A 1178 24.81 -8.11 -25.36
CA TYR A 1178 23.55 -8.52 -24.77
C TYR A 1178 22.38 -7.61 -25.21
N ARG A 1179 22.56 -6.30 -25.15
CA ARG A 1179 21.51 -5.34 -25.52
C ARG A 1179 21.16 -5.40 -27.00
N LYS A 1180 22.17 -5.54 -27.87
CA LYS A 1180 21.97 -5.72 -29.31
C LYS A 1180 21.10 -6.96 -29.59
N LYS A 1181 21.46 -8.10 -29.00
CA LYS A 1181 20.69 -9.36 -29.11
C LYS A 1181 19.25 -9.21 -28.60
N GLN A 1182 19.03 -8.48 -27.51
CA GLN A 1182 17.68 -8.23 -26.99
C GLN A 1182 16.83 -7.35 -27.92
N ALA A 1183 17.43 -6.37 -28.59
CA ALA A 1183 16.74 -5.51 -29.56
C ALA A 1183 16.35 -6.30 -30.82
N GLU A 1184 17.27 -7.13 -31.34
CA GLU A 1184 17.04 -8.04 -32.47
C GLU A 1184 15.88 -9.02 -32.18
N LYS A 1185 15.89 -9.66 -30.99
CA LYS A 1185 14.80 -10.55 -30.55
C LYS A 1185 13.43 -9.85 -30.51
N LYS A 1186 13.39 -8.55 -30.23
CA LYS A 1186 12.15 -7.77 -30.14
C LYS A 1186 11.74 -7.08 -31.45
N LYS A 1187 12.50 -7.25 -32.53
CA LYS A 1187 12.32 -6.53 -33.81
C LYS A 1187 12.28 -5.01 -33.61
N GLU A 1188 12.97 -4.49 -32.60
CA GLU A 1188 13.07 -3.05 -32.39
C GLU A 1188 14.05 -2.46 -33.43
N LYS A 1189 13.67 -1.38 -34.14
CA LYS A 1189 14.55 -0.71 -35.12
C LYS A 1189 15.85 -0.21 -34.48
N ALA A 1190 15.86 0.03 -33.16
CA ALA A 1190 17.03 0.35 -32.36
C ALA A 1190 16.86 -0.17 -30.92
N PRO A 1191 17.93 -0.60 -30.23
CA PRO A 1191 17.85 -1.01 -28.82
C PRO A 1191 17.36 0.15 -27.96
N LYS A 1192 16.29 -0.05 -27.17
CA LYS A 1192 15.93 0.94 -26.13
C LYS A 1192 17.15 1.24 -25.26
N ASN A 1193 17.58 2.51 -25.21
CA ASN A 1193 18.70 2.94 -24.37
C ASN A 1193 18.51 2.48 -22.91
N PRO A 1194 19.57 2.13 -22.17
CA PRO A 1194 19.38 1.83 -20.76
C PRO A 1194 18.88 3.10 -20.07
N ILE A 1195 18.06 2.97 -19.02
CA ILE A 1195 17.70 4.16 -18.24
C ILE A 1195 18.99 4.66 -17.59
N LYS A 1196 19.40 5.87 -17.97
CA LYS A 1196 20.60 6.54 -17.44
C LYS A 1196 20.22 7.66 -16.48
N HIS A 1197 19.00 8.19 -16.59
CA HIS A 1197 18.48 9.24 -15.74
C HIS A 1197 17.18 8.75 -15.14
N PHE A 1198 17.12 8.70 -13.81
CA PHE A 1198 15.96 8.23 -13.07
C PHE A 1198 15.59 9.27 -12.02
N GLY A 1199 14.29 9.45 -11.80
CA GLY A 1199 13.79 10.29 -10.72
C GLY A 1199 12.33 10.00 -10.42
N ILE A 1200 11.80 10.76 -9.47
CA ILE A 1200 10.46 10.61 -8.94
C ILE A 1200 9.66 11.88 -9.25
N SER A 1201 8.48 11.67 -9.82
CA SER A 1201 7.47 12.71 -9.98
C SER A 1201 6.69 12.83 -8.67
N MET A 1202 6.76 14.01 -8.06
CA MET A 1202 6.15 14.30 -6.77
C MET A 1202 4.65 14.62 -6.94
N PRO A 1203 3.80 14.33 -5.94
CA PRO A 1203 2.43 14.77 -5.99
C PRO A 1203 2.31 16.28 -5.77
N VAL A 1204 1.22 16.87 -6.25
CA VAL A 1204 0.93 18.31 -6.10
C VAL A 1204 -0.16 18.51 -5.06
N LEU A 1205 0.11 19.37 -4.06
CA LEU A 1205 -0.90 19.74 -3.06
C LEU A 1205 -1.69 20.97 -3.52
N ARG A 1206 -3.02 20.88 -3.52
CA ARG A 1206 -3.94 21.95 -3.95
C ARG A 1206 -4.91 22.32 -2.83
N PRO A 1207 -4.96 23.60 -2.42
CA PRO A 1207 -5.95 24.05 -1.46
C PRO A 1207 -7.33 24.14 -2.11
N VAL A 1208 -8.34 23.72 -1.36
CA VAL A 1208 -9.76 23.87 -1.70
C VAL A 1208 -10.33 25.01 -0.89
N TYR A 1209 -10.81 26.04 -1.57
CA TYR A 1209 -11.36 27.23 -0.94
C TYR A 1209 -12.88 27.15 -0.85
N ASN A 1210 -13.43 27.67 0.25
CA ASN A 1210 -14.84 27.94 0.35
C ASN A 1210 -15.19 29.28 -0.29
N SER A 1211 -16.44 29.67 -0.09
CA SER A 1211 -17.05 30.88 -0.60
C SER A 1211 -16.47 32.19 -0.09
N LYS A 1212 -15.78 32.15 1.04
CA LYS A 1212 -15.16 33.29 1.73
C LYS A 1212 -13.66 33.37 1.48
N GLY A 1213 -13.11 32.47 0.64
CA GLY A 1213 -11.68 32.36 0.40
C GLY A 1213 -10.91 31.63 1.51
N GLU A 1214 -11.61 30.96 2.43
CA GLU A 1214 -10.98 30.16 3.49
C GLU A 1214 -10.68 28.76 2.96
N ILE A 1215 -9.53 28.20 3.36
CA ILE A 1215 -9.15 26.84 2.98
C ILE A 1215 -9.97 25.85 3.82
N ILE A 1216 -10.70 24.96 3.16
CA ILE A 1216 -11.55 23.92 3.80
C ILE A 1216 -11.03 22.50 3.60
N ASP A 1217 -10.11 22.30 2.66
CA ASP A 1217 -9.42 21.01 2.45
C ASP A 1217 -8.11 21.24 1.68
N ILE A 1218 -7.19 20.30 1.76
CA ILE A 1218 -6.02 20.22 0.87
C ILE A 1218 -6.12 18.88 0.15
N LYS A 1219 -6.16 18.95 -1.18
CA LYS A 1219 -6.14 17.77 -2.04
C LYS A 1219 -4.73 17.45 -2.47
N ILE A 1220 -4.45 16.17 -2.59
CA ILE A 1220 -3.24 15.64 -3.22
C ILE A 1220 -3.60 15.19 -4.64
N GLU A 1221 -2.81 15.63 -5.63
CA GLU A 1221 -3.02 15.33 -7.05
C GLU A 1221 -1.80 14.60 -7.63
N TYR A 1222 -2.07 13.61 -8.49
CA TYR A 1222 -1.07 12.81 -9.20
C TYR A 1222 -1.24 13.04 -10.70
N TRP A 1223 -0.48 13.97 -11.27
CA TRP A 1223 -0.72 14.44 -12.65
C TRP A 1223 -0.28 13.48 -13.74
N LYS A 1224 0.49 12.46 -13.38
CA LYS A 1224 0.97 11.45 -14.31
C LYS A 1224 1.75 11.99 -15.52
N ASP A 1225 2.37 13.16 -15.36
CA ASP A 1225 3.15 13.86 -16.37
C ASP A 1225 4.26 14.66 -15.68
N PHE A 1226 5.50 14.18 -15.82
CA PHE A 1226 6.65 14.77 -15.14
C PHE A 1226 7.00 16.15 -15.71
N ALA A 1227 6.85 16.35 -17.03
CA ALA A 1227 7.09 17.65 -17.64
C ALA A 1227 6.11 18.71 -17.14
N ARG A 1228 4.82 18.35 -17.02
CA ARG A 1228 3.79 19.23 -16.44
C ARG A 1228 4.12 19.64 -15.00
N GLU A 1229 4.61 18.70 -14.18
CA GLU A 1229 5.05 18.99 -12.82
C GLU A 1229 6.21 20.00 -12.79
N GLN A 1230 7.26 19.76 -13.59
CA GLN A 1230 8.44 20.63 -13.63
C GLN A 1230 8.11 22.05 -14.11
N LEU A 1231 7.28 22.17 -15.16
CA LEU A 1231 6.78 23.46 -15.65
C LEU A 1231 5.88 24.15 -14.62
N TYR A 1232 5.07 23.40 -13.87
CA TYR A 1232 4.29 23.96 -12.77
C TYR A 1232 5.20 24.54 -11.68
N TYR A 1233 6.26 23.85 -11.26
CA TYR A 1233 7.20 24.41 -10.28
C TYR A 1233 7.88 25.67 -10.81
N SER A 1234 8.37 25.67 -12.06
CA SER A 1234 8.96 26.86 -12.66
C SER A 1234 7.99 28.05 -12.73
N SER A 1235 6.75 27.82 -13.17
CA SER A 1235 5.72 28.88 -13.25
C SER A 1235 5.24 29.36 -11.87
N TYR A 1236 5.11 28.45 -10.91
CA TYR A 1236 4.63 28.76 -9.57
C TYR A 1236 5.66 29.58 -8.79
N LEU A 1237 6.93 29.18 -8.84
CA LEU A 1237 8.03 29.95 -8.27
C LEU A 1237 8.15 31.31 -8.96
N TRP A 1238 8.04 31.36 -10.29
CA TRP A 1238 8.05 32.61 -11.04
C TRP A 1238 6.96 33.60 -10.60
N ASN A 1239 5.73 33.13 -10.35
CA ASN A 1239 4.65 34.00 -9.90
C ASN A 1239 4.79 34.44 -8.43
N ILE A 1240 5.62 33.76 -7.64
CA ILE A 1240 5.88 34.10 -6.23
C ILE A 1240 7.07 35.04 -6.09
N TYR A 1241 8.08 34.86 -6.95
CA TYR A 1241 9.26 35.68 -7.12
C TYR A 1241 8.94 37.06 -7.66
#